data_AF-A0AAU9WFL5-F1
#
_entry.id   AF-A0AAU9WFL5-F1
#
_cell.length_a   1.000
_cell.length_b   1.000
_cell.length_c   1.000
_cell.angle_alpha   90.00
_cell.angle_beta   90.00
_cell.angle_gamma   90.00
#
_symmetry.space_group_name_H-M   'P 1'
#
loop_
_entity.id
_entity.type
_entity.pdbx_description
1 polymer ?
#
loop_
_entity_poly.entity_id
_entity_poly.type
_entity_poly.pdbx_seq_one_letter_code
_entity_poly.pdbx_strand_id
1 'polypeptide(L)'
;MCAMVLLAYHSVITYYLGNGEGDVMYAKEILQPHLKAFPKGAIFLYYAGRIKQVQGKVDEVTNDSIAVQSEWKQFHHICYWELMWCYSYEGDWATAYHYASVLLKESRWSRTSYMYLKACFRVMARITNLELAREDDQGQKDTDERLPEYKQCIAGKSVPFEKFSIHKANKYLEQGNHLFLPGMELILLWNGFKVLHRRPDLVEPMLKLVQTSLVELEETKGKNTNYMDDLCLGYLLQGMCYRCVNKPKEAMESLLNAVNRSKDLVKDFYLAPFACAEVGFLYLEEGDLDQAKEYLNKTRKDYENHLLQSRLHFRIHSALQEIKHRRKQAKEAAKMEKKQSKRSKNGVTNNNSSIDEDSISISLGGSESLSRQDSNSSFETAPEYSSEDDRDLGDMERDSNNDSLTMAEAVKMITKAYDLCFSNKFLQAKADIEPWINKSMYHAVAYSSIMCIQALLKFEQPAIQKASESVKLAVNICERQRKKPTWSETFSSWIWSSAYDEFSMEEKHAELCYTECLLLDALLTFIQDDNLVSFVWGALKIRTCYQNYKTCLEMIADQPHSLSQSPLEKDFEAGVHFGIGGFNLVLSLLPPIIIKLLEWVGFSGDRFLGINHLHKGSKGQSLRSPLCSLLLLAYHTWITQYLGNGDGDIDQSEEILQPLLTTFPKGSLFLFYDGRIKQVRGKLEEAINRYKHSITIQSEIKQFHHIFYWELMWCHACKGDWAEAYQYAGNLFEESMWSKTVYMHLKASFKLTARLANQPISDEEGRHTESFMFRRLPDFKQRIAGQSLPFEDFAIHKANKYFEQKGRLFLPGVNENYVDDLCLGKLLQGMCHRCLNNRKEAMECLRNSFDRSKDLKQDFYLAPYGCAEIGFLYLDEGDLGRAQEYLERARKHRDHLLQSLLHLRIHGALQKIEQNSVSVGRPQVAHGQEFVQNGTQNELQIMNSEEMTESEDFFDAEEEGSNLCRQDSNSSFDIISDFSDEV
;
A
#
# COMPACT_ATOMS: atom_id res chain seq x y z
N MET A 1 -8.97 -1.95 -15.03
CA MET A 1 -8.50 -2.02 -13.62
C MET A 1 -9.64 -1.99 -12.62
N CYS A 2 -10.51 -0.97 -12.62
CA CYS A 2 -11.68 -0.93 -11.73
C CYS A 2 -12.56 -2.20 -11.81
N ALA A 3 -12.82 -2.68 -13.03
CA ALA A 3 -13.50 -3.96 -13.24
C ALA A 3 -12.79 -5.13 -12.53
N MET A 4 -11.46 -5.21 -12.60
CA MET A 4 -10.69 -6.29 -11.97
C MET A 4 -10.74 -6.21 -10.44
N VAL A 5 -10.70 -5.02 -9.85
CA VAL A 5 -10.84 -4.83 -8.39
C VAL A 5 -12.22 -5.27 -7.91
N LEU A 6 -13.28 -4.89 -8.64
CA LEU A 6 -14.65 -5.30 -8.30
C LEU A 6 -14.86 -6.81 -8.48
N LEU A 7 -14.33 -7.39 -9.56
CA LEU A 7 -14.34 -8.83 -9.79
C LEU A 7 -13.66 -9.56 -8.64
N ALA A 8 -12.46 -9.12 -8.24
CA ALA A 8 -11.74 -9.68 -7.12
C ALA A 8 -12.50 -9.59 -5.80
N TYR A 9 -13.07 -8.42 -5.50
CA TYR A 9 -13.85 -8.23 -4.28
C TYR A 9 -15.01 -9.21 -4.22
N HIS A 10 -15.83 -9.26 -5.28
CA HIS A 10 -17.05 -10.06 -5.29
C HIS A 10 -16.83 -11.56 -5.52
N SER A 11 -15.74 -11.99 -6.17
CA SER A 11 -15.49 -13.42 -6.45
C SER A 11 -14.35 -14.03 -5.65
N VAL A 12 -13.35 -13.28 -5.17
CA VAL A 12 -12.18 -13.81 -4.45
C VAL A 12 -12.22 -13.42 -2.97
N ILE A 13 -12.16 -12.13 -2.66
CA ILE A 13 -11.94 -11.59 -1.30
C ILE A 13 -13.07 -11.99 -0.35
N THR A 14 -14.33 -11.80 -0.75
CA THR A 14 -15.51 -12.11 0.08
C THR A 14 -15.59 -13.58 0.49
N TYR A 15 -15.21 -14.48 -0.41
CA TYR A 15 -15.20 -15.92 -0.18
C TYR A 15 -14.01 -16.33 0.68
N TYR A 16 -12.83 -15.78 0.40
CA TYR A 16 -11.62 -16.14 1.13
C TYR A 16 -11.64 -15.67 2.59
N LEU A 17 -12.07 -14.43 2.85
CA LEU A 17 -12.23 -13.89 4.20
C LEU A 17 -13.49 -14.41 4.89
N GLY A 18 -14.43 -14.97 4.13
CA GLY A 18 -15.69 -15.49 4.65
C GLY A 18 -16.70 -14.40 5.04
N ASN A 19 -16.51 -13.16 4.57
CA ASN A 19 -17.32 -11.99 4.93
C ASN A 19 -18.71 -11.93 4.26
N GLY A 20 -18.99 -12.79 3.27
CA GLY A 20 -20.28 -12.85 2.59
C GLY A 20 -20.27 -13.81 1.40
N GLU A 21 -21.25 -13.69 0.52
CA GLU A 21 -21.32 -14.43 -0.76
C GLU A 21 -20.90 -13.59 -1.98
N GLY A 22 -20.55 -12.31 -1.79
CA GLY A 22 -20.30 -11.39 -2.91
C GLY A 22 -21.54 -11.16 -3.80
N ASP A 23 -21.44 -10.24 -4.75
CA ASP A 23 -22.48 -10.03 -5.76
C ASP A 23 -22.00 -10.66 -7.07
N VAL A 24 -22.28 -11.96 -7.20
CA VAL A 24 -21.81 -12.76 -8.33
C VAL A 24 -22.50 -12.36 -9.64
N MET A 25 -23.73 -11.85 -9.57
CA MET A 25 -24.46 -11.38 -10.74
C MET A 25 -23.85 -10.08 -11.27
N TYR A 26 -23.59 -9.13 -10.39
CA TYR A 26 -22.87 -7.91 -10.72
C TYR A 26 -21.45 -8.18 -11.23
N ALA A 27 -20.72 -9.11 -10.59
CA ALA A 27 -19.41 -9.54 -11.08
C ALA A 27 -19.48 -10.10 -12.51
N LYS A 28 -20.50 -10.91 -12.81
CA LYS A 28 -20.72 -11.43 -14.17
C LYS A 28 -21.03 -10.30 -15.15
N GLU A 29 -21.88 -9.34 -14.80
CA GLU A 29 -22.22 -8.18 -15.63
C GLU A 29 -20.99 -7.33 -15.95
N ILE A 30 -20.13 -7.07 -14.96
CA ILE A 30 -18.85 -6.37 -15.16
C ILE A 30 -17.94 -7.14 -16.11
N LEU A 31 -17.89 -8.47 -15.99
CA LEU A 31 -16.98 -9.30 -16.77
C LEU A 31 -17.36 -9.40 -18.25
N GLN A 32 -18.66 -9.44 -18.58
CA GLN A 32 -19.14 -9.74 -19.94
C GLN A 32 -18.58 -8.80 -21.04
N PRO A 33 -18.60 -7.46 -20.89
CA PRO A 33 -18.02 -6.56 -21.90
C PRO A 33 -16.52 -6.79 -22.10
N HIS A 34 -15.80 -7.16 -21.04
CA HIS A 34 -14.36 -7.37 -21.06
C HIS A 34 -13.97 -8.69 -21.72
N LEU A 35 -14.73 -9.77 -21.51
CA LEU A 35 -14.55 -11.02 -22.26
C LEU A 35 -14.83 -10.84 -23.76
N LYS A 36 -15.79 -9.98 -24.13
CA LYS A 36 -16.04 -9.65 -25.55
C LYS A 36 -14.91 -8.85 -26.17
N ALA A 37 -14.39 -7.84 -25.45
CA ALA A 37 -13.29 -7.01 -25.93
C ALA A 37 -11.94 -7.76 -25.94
N PHE A 38 -11.74 -8.67 -24.99
CA PHE A 38 -10.49 -9.39 -24.77
C PHE A 38 -10.75 -10.90 -24.60
N PRO A 39 -11.15 -11.61 -25.67
CA PRO A 39 -11.54 -13.02 -25.59
C PRO A 39 -10.39 -13.97 -25.21
N LYS A 40 -9.14 -13.54 -25.42
CA LYS A 40 -7.91 -14.25 -24.98
C LYS A 40 -7.22 -13.57 -23.79
N GLY A 41 -7.92 -12.68 -23.07
CA GLY A 41 -7.36 -12.00 -21.91
C GLY A 41 -7.28 -12.94 -20.72
N ALA A 42 -6.08 -13.41 -20.36
CA ALA A 42 -5.84 -14.36 -19.27
C ALA A 42 -6.53 -13.96 -17.96
N ILE A 43 -6.43 -12.69 -17.56
CA ILE A 43 -7.07 -12.19 -16.33
C ILE A 43 -8.60 -12.29 -16.38
N PHE A 44 -9.22 -12.01 -17.52
CA PHE A 44 -10.68 -12.11 -17.65
C PHE A 44 -11.15 -13.56 -17.72
N LEU A 45 -10.35 -14.45 -18.31
CA LEU A 45 -10.60 -15.89 -18.30
C LEU A 45 -10.47 -16.48 -16.89
N TYR A 46 -9.47 -16.03 -16.11
CA TYR A 46 -9.36 -16.37 -14.68
C TYR A 46 -10.62 -15.99 -13.91
N TYR A 47 -11.11 -14.75 -14.05
CA TYR A 47 -12.35 -14.32 -13.39
C TYR A 47 -13.57 -15.08 -13.89
N ALA A 48 -13.61 -15.47 -15.16
CA ALA A 48 -14.68 -16.32 -15.67
C ALA A 48 -14.69 -17.69 -14.96
N GLY A 49 -13.53 -18.32 -14.81
CA GLY A 49 -13.37 -19.55 -14.04
C GLY A 49 -13.74 -19.37 -12.57
N ARG A 50 -13.24 -18.30 -11.93
CA ARG A 50 -13.52 -18.02 -10.53
C ARG A 50 -15.01 -17.77 -10.26
N ILE A 51 -15.71 -17.05 -11.14
CA ILE A 51 -17.17 -16.86 -11.06
C ILE A 51 -17.89 -18.20 -11.15
N LYS A 52 -17.51 -19.08 -12.07
CA LYS A 52 -18.09 -20.44 -12.16
C LYS A 52 -17.88 -21.24 -10.89
N GLN A 53 -16.65 -21.23 -10.35
CA GLN A 53 -16.31 -21.91 -9.11
C GLN A 53 -17.20 -21.45 -7.95
N VAL A 54 -17.34 -20.15 -7.72
CA VAL A 54 -18.18 -19.63 -6.61
C VAL A 54 -19.68 -19.83 -6.82
N GLN A 55 -20.11 -20.02 -8.07
CA GLN A 55 -21.47 -20.47 -8.41
C GLN A 55 -21.70 -21.98 -8.17
N GLY A 56 -20.67 -22.73 -7.78
CA GLY A 56 -20.74 -24.19 -7.61
C GLY A 56 -20.57 -24.98 -8.92
N LYS A 57 -20.27 -24.30 -10.03
CA LYS A 57 -19.97 -24.92 -11.35
C LYS A 57 -18.50 -25.27 -11.45
N VAL A 58 -17.99 -26.00 -10.46
CA VAL A 58 -16.56 -26.35 -10.32
C VAL A 58 -16.07 -27.21 -11.49
N ASP A 59 -16.96 -28.03 -12.03
CA ASP A 59 -16.76 -28.91 -13.19
C ASP A 59 -16.63 -28.15 -14.53
N GLU A 60 -17.11 -26.90 -14.58
CA GLU A 60 -17.02 -26.05 -15.77
C GLU A 60 -15.77 -25.14 -15.76
N VAL A 61 -14.92 -25.22 -14.73
CA VAL A 61 -13.69 -24.42 -14.62
C VAL A 61 -12.59 -25.05 -15.49
N THR A 62 -12.11 -24.29 -16.47
CA THR A 62 -11.14 -24.74 -17.48
C THR A 62 -9.78 -24.10 -17.29
N ASN A 63 -8.75 -24.69 -17.90
CA ASN A 63 -7.37 -24.17 -17.93
C ASN A 63 -7.17 -23.07 -18.99
N ASP A 64 -8.24 -22.50 -19.55
CA ASP A 64 -8.17 -21.55 -20.67
C ASP A 64 -7.31 -20.33 -20.34
N SER A 65 -7.41 -19.84 -19.09
CA SER A 65 -6.58 -18.75 -18.57
C SER A 65 -5.08 -19.05 -18.62
N ILE A 66 -4.70 -20.30 -18.31
CA ILE A 66 -3.31 -20.78 -18.34
C ILE A 66 -2.85 -20.92 -19.79
N ALA A 67 -3.70 -21.46 -20.68
CA ALA A 67 -3.35 -21.76 -22.06
C ALA A 67 -3.09 -20.51 -22.93
N VAL A 68 -3.69 -19.36 -22.61
CA VAL A 68 -3.58 -18.15 -23.44
C VAL A 68 -2.34 -17.31 -23.17
N GLN A 69 -1.55 -17.61 -22.14
CA GLN A 69 -0.33 -16.87 -21.82
C GLN A 69 0.72 -17.78 -21.19
N SER A 70 2.00 -17.58 -21.50
CA SER A 70 3.11 -18.35 -20.90
C SER A 70 4.22 -17.46 -20.34
N GLU A 71 4.04 -16.15 -20.38
CA GLU A 71 5.04 -15.16 -19.96
C GLU A 71 5.10 -15.04 -18.44
N TRP A 72 3.95 -15.16 -17.77
CA TRP A 72 3.83 -14.93 -16.34
C TRP A 72 3.42 -16.20 -15.61
N LYS A 73 4.43 -16.99 -15.22
CA LYS A 73 4.24 -18.27 -14.51
C LYS A 73 3.60 -18.09 -13.13
N GLN A 74 3.85 -16.95 -12.49
CA GLN A 74 3.24 -16.55 -11.22
C GLN A 74 1.71 -16.52 -11.36
N PHE A 75 1.20 -16.03 -12.48
CA PHE A 75 -0.23 -16.04 -12.77
C PHE A 75 -0.78 -17.46 -13.00
N HIS A 76 0.02 -18.38 -13.54
CA HIS A 76 -0.34 -19.81 -13.58
C HIS A 76 -0.46 -20.39 -12.18
N HIS A 77 0.40 -20.01 -11.24
CA HIS A 77 0.30 -20.48 -9.86
C HIS A 77 -1.03 -20.07 -9.21
N ILE A 78 -1.54 -18.86 -9.49
CA ILE A 78 -2.87 -18.43 -9.03
C ILE A 78 -3.96 -19.35 -9.62
N CYS A 79 -3.86 -19.69 -10.91
CA CYS A 79 -4.80 -20.60 -11.55
C CYS A 79 -4.70 -22.02 -10.98
N TYR A 80 -3.49 -22.55 -10.75
CA TYR A 80 -3.25 -23.85 -10.12
C TYR A 80 -3.80 -23.91 -8.70
N TRP A 81 -3.71 -22.81 -7.94
CA TRP A 81 -4.32 -22.69 -6.62
C TRP A 81 -5.84 -22.84 -6.68
N GLU A 82 -6.51 -22.17 -7.61
CA GLU A 82 -7.97 -22.30 -7.73
C GLU A 82 -8.39 -23.70 -8.21
N LEU A 83 -7.65 -24.28 -9.17
CA LEU A 83 -7.91 -25.64 -9.67
C LEU A 83 -7.73 -26.68 -8.56
N MET A 84 -6.68 -26.57 -7.76
CA MET A 84 -6.44 -27.41 -6.59
C MET A 84 -7.67 -27.45 -5.67
N TRP A 85 -8.32 -26.31 -5.43
CA TRP A 85 -9.55 -26.26 -4.64
C TRP A 85 -10.76 -26.84 -5.36
N CYS A 86 -10.93 -26.60 -6.67
CA CYS A 86 -11.99 -27.24 -7.47
C CYS A 86 -11.94 -28.77 -7.35
N TYR A 87 -10.77 -29.38 -7.59
CA TYR A 87 -10.60 -30.83 -7.48
C TYR A 87 -10.77 -31.34 -6.05
N SER A 88 -10.33 -30.55 -5.05
CA SER A 88 -10.59 -30.88 -3.64
C SER A 88 -12.10 -30.89 -3.30
N TYR A 89 -12.89 -29.98 -3.90
CA TYR A 89 -14.34 -29.94 -3.72
C TYR A 89 -15.05 -31.12 -4.40
N GLU A 90 -14.50 -31.62 -5.51
CA GLU A 90 -15.01 -32.82 -6.19
C GLU A 90 -14.59 -34.13 -5.48
N GLY A 91 -13.68 -34.06 -4.51
CA GLY A 91 -13.10 -35.24 -3.87
C GLY A 91 -12.04 -35.94 -4.72
N ASP A 92 -11.58 -35.32 -5.81
CA ASP A 92 -10.44 -35.77 -6.60
C ASP A 92 -9.12 -35.31 -5.93
N TRP A 93 -8.79 -36.02 -4.85
CA TRP A 93 -7.59 -35.74 -4.07
C TRP A 93 -6.29 -36.01 -4.83
N ALA A 94 -6.32 -36.85 -5.86
CA ALA A 94 -5.15 -37.17 -6.68
C ALA A 94 -4.78 -35.97 -7.57
N THR A 95 -5.75 -35.36 -8.23
CA THR A 95 -5.51 -34.15 -9.03
C THR A 95 -5.24 -32.92 -8.16
N ALA A 96 -5.88 -32.80 -6.99
CA ALA A 96 -5.52 -31.77 -6.01
C ALA A 96 -4.06 -31.91 -5.53
N TYR A 97 -3.59 -33.14 -5.28
CA TYR A 97 -2.20 -33.45 -4.95
C TYR A 97 -1.23 -33.05 -6.08
N HIS A 98 -1.61 -33.27 -7.34
CA HIS A 98 -0.82 -32.85 -8.49
C HIS A 98 -0.59 -31.33 -8.49
N TYR A 99 -1.65 -30.52 -8.42
CA TYR A 99 -1.51 -29.06 -8.40
C TYR A 99 -0.77 -28.55 -7.16
N ALA A 100 -0.98 -29.15 -5.99
CA ALA A 100 -0.19 -28.84 -4.80
C ALA A 100 1.31 -29.16 -4.99
N SER A 101 1.62 -30.23 -5.73
CA SER A 101 3.00 -30.61 -6.08
C SER A 101 3.64 -29.64 -7.06
N VAL A 102 2.89 -29.20 -8.07
CA VAL A 102 3.32 -28.16 -9.02
C VAL A 102 3.60 -26.86 -8.26
N LEU A 103 2.67 -26.41 -7.41
CA LEU A 103 2.85 -25.21 -6.59
C LEU A 103 4.07 -25.30 -5.67
N LEU A 104 4.27 -26.43 -4.99
CA LEU A 104 5.46 -26.63 -4.15
C LEU A 104 6.78 -26.59 -4.94
N LYS A 105 6.76 -27.08 -6.18
CA LYS A 105 7.94 -27.13 -7.06
C LYS A 105 8.25 -25.77 -7.67
N GLU A 106 7.24 -25.06 -8.12
CA GLU A 106 7.38 -23.87 -8.97
C GLU A 106 7.20 -22.55 -8.20
N SER A 107 6.35 -22.52 -7.16
CA SER A 107 6.05 -21.30 -6.41
C SER A 107 6.92 -21.14 -5.17
N ARG A 108 7.32 -19.90 -4.89
CA ARG A 108 8.08 -19.52 -3.68
C ARG A 108 7.22 -18.89 -2.59
N TRP A 109 5.90 -18.79 -2.80
CA TRP A 109 4.95 -18.07 -1.95
C TRP A 109 4.93 -18.58 -0.51
N SER A 110 4.54 -19.82 -0.29
CA SER A 110 4.71 -20.51 1.00
C SER A 110 4.99 -21.99 0.77
N ARG A 111 6.27 -22.34 0.78
CA ARG A 111 6.71 -23.73 0.64
C ARG A 111 6.14 -24.59 1.77
N THR A 112 6.08 -24.06 3.00
CA THR A 112 5.50 -24.74 4.17
C THR A 112 4.03 -25.08 3.94
N SER A 113 3.22 -24.13 3.46
CA SER A 113 1.80 -24.35 3.19
C SER A 113 1.58 -25.30 2.03
N TYR A 114 2.28 -25.15 0.90
CA TYR A 114 2.15 -26.08 -0.22
C TYR A 114 2.59 -27.50 0.15
N MET A 115 3.64 -27.64 0.96
CA MET A 115 4.10 -28.93 1.48
C MET A 115 3.02 -29.59 2.34
N TYR A 116 2.41 -28.83 3.25
CA TYR A 116 1.34 -29.32 4.10
C TYR A 116 0.08 -29.67 3.31
N LEU A 117 -0.37 -28.81 2.38
CA LEU A 117 -1.51 -29.09 1.49
C LEU A 117 -1.28 -30.36 0.67
N LYS A 118 -0.10 -30.50 0.06
CA LYS A 118 0.32 -31.70 -0.67
C LYS A 118 0.23 -32.94 0.22
N ALA A 119 0.77 -32.89 1.44
CA ALA A 119 0.69 -33.99 2.41
C ALA A 119 -0.75 -34.35 2.76
N CYS A 120 -1.60 -33.35 3.03
CA CYS A 120 -3.02 -33.55 3.33
C CYS A 120 -3.76 -34.25 2.19
N PHE A 121 -3.55 -33.82 0.94
CA PHE A 121 -4.21 -34.44 -0.22
C PHE A 121 -3.72 -35.86 -0.47
N ARG A 122 -2.45 -36.17 -0.17
CA ARG A 122 -1.94 -37.55 -0.20
C ARG A 122 -2.60 -38.43 0.85
N VAL A 123 -2.75 -37.93 2.08
CA VAL A 123 -3.46 -38.65 3.15
C VAL A 123 -4.92 -38.88 2.74
N MET A 124 -5.59 -37.87 2.16
CA MET A 124 -6.95 -38.04 1.66
C MET A 124 -7.04 -39.07 0.53
N ALA A 125 -6.13 -39.03 -0.46
CA ALA A 125 -6.08 -40.01 -1.54
C ALA A 125 -5.93 -41.45 -1.00
N ARG A 126 -5.11 -41.64 0.06
CA ARG A 126 -5.00 -42.94 0.74
C ARG A 126 -6.31 -43.35 1.41
N ILE A 127 -6.95 -42.45 2.16
CA ILE A 127 -8.21 -42.73 2.86
C ILE A 127 -9.32 -43.10 1.85
N THR A 128 -9.33 -42.45 0.69
CA THR A 128 -10.33 -42.69 -0.36
C THR A 128 -9.92 -43.73 -1.41
N ASN A 129 -8.78 -44.42 -1.22
CA ASN A 129 -8.22 -45.41 -2.16
C ASN A 129 -8.05 -44.89 -3.60
N LEU A 130 -7.59 -43.65 -3.77
CA LEU A 130 -7.22 -43.07 -5.06
C LEU A 130 -5.73 -43.29 -5.35
N GLU A 131 -5.40 -43.71 -6.57
CA GLU A 131 -4.02 -43.87 -7.00
C GLU A 131 -3.41 -42.52 -7.42
N LEU A 132 -2.18 -42.25 -6.95
CA LEU A 132 -1.42 -41.06 -7.35
C LEU A 132 -0.62 -41.34 -8.63
N ALA A 133 -0.47 -40.32 -9.47
CA ALA A 133 0.38 -40.40 -10.65
C ALA A 133 1.85 -40.67 -10.25
N ARG A 134 2.51 -41.62 -10.95
CA ARG A 134 3.91 -42.00 -10.67
C ARG A 134 4.90 -40.85 -10.83
N GLU A 135 4.58 -39.88 -11.68
CA GLU A 135 5.42 -38.70 -11.93
C GLU A 135 5.48 -37.77 -10.70
N ASP A 136 4.41 -37.76 -9.89
CA ASP A 136 4.28 -36.92 -8.69
C ASP A 136 4.63 -37.66 -7.39
N ASP A 137 4.64 -39.00 -7.39
CA ASP A 137 4.99 -39.85 -6.24
C ASP A 137 6.19 -40.77 -6.53
N GLN A 138 7.40 -40.20 -6.38
CA GLN A 138 8.68 -40.92 -6.48
C GLN A 138 9.03 -41.72 -5.19
N GLY A 139 8.03 -42.19 -4.44
CA GLY A 139 8.25 -42.83 -3.14
C GLY A 139 8.62 -41.83 -2.03
N GLN A 140 8.15 -40.57 -2.13
CA GLN A 140 8.34 -39.57 -1.07
C GLN A 140 7.61 -40.03 0.21
N LYS A 141 8.05 -39.60 1.39
CA LYS A 141 7.28 -39.78 2.64
C LYS A 141 6.07 -38.83 2.65
N ASP A 142 5.06 -39.14 3.47
CA ASP A 142 3.87 -38.28 3.63
C ASP A 142 4.19 -36.91 4.25
N THR A 143 5.30 -36.82 4.99
CA THR A 143 5.81 -35.61 5.62
C THR A 143 7.33 -35.52 5.46
N ASP A 144 7.86 -34.29 5.37
CA ASP A 144 9.30 -33.99 5.38
C ASP A 144 9.66 -33.37 6.73
N GLU A 145 10.67 -33.93 7.40
CA GLU A 145 11.16 -33.47 8.71
C GLU A 145 11.67 -32.02 8.68
N ARG A 146 11.92 -31.47 7.47
CA ARG A 146 12.35 -30.09 7.25
C ARG A 146 11.22 -29.06 7.21
N LEU A 147 9.95 -29.45 7.46
CA LEU A 147 8.82 -28.51 7.45
C LEU A 147 9.02 -27.28 8.37
N PRO A 148 9.65 -27.40 9.57
CA PRO A 148 10.02 -26.25 10.39
C PRO A 148 11.12 -25.36 9.79
N GLU A 149 11.99 -25.92 8.93
CA GLU A 149 13.12 -25.22 8.30
C GLU A 149 12.67 -24.33 7.13
N TYR A 150 11.51 -24.62 6.53
CA TYR A 150 10.92 -23.82 5.45
C TYR A 150 9.98 -22.71 5.92
N LYS A 151 9.75 -22.63 7.23
CA LYS A 151 8.91 -21.64 7.88
C LYS A 151 9.34 -20.24 7.48
N GLN A 152 8.46 -19.54 6.78
CA GLN A 152 8.67 -18.14 6.47
C GLN A 152 8.20 -17.30 7.66
N CYS A 153 9.05 -16.37 8.07
CA CYS A 153 8.67 -15.32 8.99
C CYS A 153 8.42 -14.06 8.18
N ILE A 154 7.16 -13.65 8.12
CA ILE A 154 6.79 -12.34 7.58
C ILE A 154 6.76 -11.40 8.79
N ALA A 155 7.65 -10.39 8.77
CA ALA A 155 7.81 -9.43 9.88
C ALA A 155 8.10 -10.08 11.26
N GLY A 156 8.92 -11.15 11.30
CA GLY A 156 9.33 -11.83 12.54
C GLY A 156 8.23 -12.62 13.26
N LYS A 157 6.99 -12.54 12.77
CA LYS A 157 5.87 -13.42 13.13
C LYS A 157 5.74 -14.46 12.02
N SER A 158 5.36 -15.68 12.35
CA SER A 158 5.08 -16.66 11.31
C SER A 158 3.63 -16.59 10.88
N VAL A 159 3.42 -16.71 9.57
CA VAL A 159 2.12 -16.71 8.91
C VAL A 159 1.16 -17.63 9.70
N PRO A 160 -0.05 -17.18 10.07
CA PRO A 160 -0.96 -17.97 10.92
C PRO A 160 -1.21 -19.38 10.38
N PHE A 161 -1.36 -19.52 9.05
CA PHE A 161 -1.56 -20.82 8.41
C PHE A 161 -0.28 -21.68 8.38
N GLU A 162 0.93 -21.11 8.37
CA GLU A 162 2.17 -21.89 8.54
C GLU A 162 2.32 -22.39 9.98
N LYS A 163 1.95 -21.59 10.99
CA LYS A 163 1.90 -22.06 12.40
C LYS A 163 0.95 -23.25 12.53
N PHE A 164 -0.22 -23.15 11.91
CA PHE A 164 -1.18 -24.25 11.84
C PHE A 164 -0.59 -25.47 11.13
N SER A 165 0.03 -25.29 9.97
CA SER A 165 0.66 -26.36 9.18
C SER A 165 1.73 -27.11 9.99
N ILE A 166 2.61 -26.38 10.69
CA ILE A 166 3.66 -26.97 11.55
C ILE A 166 3.03 -27.71 12.73
N HIS A 167 2.05 -27.10 13.40
CA HIS A 167 1.34 -27.73 14.52
C HIS A 167 0.70 -29.05 14.10
N LYS A 168 0.00 -29.08 12.95
CA LYS A 168 -0.63 -30.30 12.43
C LYS A 168 0.37 -31.32 11.92
N ALA A 169 1.49 -30.90 11.32
CA ALA A 169 2.56 -31.82 10.92
C ALA A 169 3.23 -32.49 12.13
N ASN A 170 3.45 -31.76 13.22
CA ASN A 170 3.94 -32.34 14.48
C ASN A 170 2.93 -33.34 15.03
N LYS A 171 1.64 -32.97 15.08
CA LYS A 171 0.55 -33.87 15.52
C LYS A 171 0.51 -35.16 14.68
N TYR A 172 0.68 -35.06 13.36
CA TYR A 172 0.74 -36.22 12.46
C TYR A 172 1.84 -37.21 12.84
N LEU A 173 3.06 -36.71 13.12
CA LEU A 173 4.19 -37.55 13.53
C LEU A 173 3.96 -38.18 14.91
N GLU A 174 3.43 -37.41 15.86
CA GLU A 174 3.13 -37.89 17.22
C GLU A 174 2.00 -38.92 17.26
N GLN A 175 1.05 -38.87 16.31
CA GLN A 175 -0.03 -39.83 16.16
C GLN A 175 0.34 -41.05 15.30
N GLY A 176 1.63 -41.26 15.01
CA GLY A 176 2.08 -42.42 14.24
C GLY A 176 1.69 -42.34 12.77
N ASN A 177 1.84 -41.17 12.16
CA ASN A 177 1.57 -40.88 10.74
C ASN A 177 0.08 -40.88 10.37
N HIS A 178 -0.74 -40.30 11.24
CA HIS A 178 -2.19 -40.20 11.03
C HIS A 178 -2.73 -38.80 11.36
N LEU A 179 -3.69 -38.32 10.57
CA LEU A 179 -4.54 -37.15 10.85
C LEU A 179 -5.97 -37.47 10.44
N PHE A 180 -6.94 -36.97 11.20
CA PHE A 180 -8.36 -37.17 10.94
C PHE A 180 -8.86 -36.25 9.81
N LEU A 181 -9.11 -36.82 8.63
CA LEU A 181 -9.68 -36.16 7.44
C LEU A 181 -9.08 -34.77 7.11
N PRO A 182 -7.75 -34.65 6.96
CA PRO A 182 -7.08 -33.35 6.88
C PRO A 182 -7.46 -32.51 5.66
N GLY A 183 -7.84 -33.12 4.52
CA GLY A 183 -8.32 -32.35 3.36
C GLY A 183 -9.68 -31.69 3.60
N MET A 184 -10.57 -32.34 4.37
CA MET A 184 -11.85 -31.76 4.74
C MET A 184 -11.70 -30.66 5.80
N GLU A 185 -10.77 -30.84 6.75
CA GLU A 185 -10.35 -29.79 7.68
C GLU A 185 -9.86 -28.54 6.92
N LEU A 186 -9.06 -28.72 5.86
CA LEU A 186 -8.63 -27.62 5.00
C LEU A 186 -9.81 -26.95 4.27
N ILE A 187 -10.74 -27.72 3.69
CA ILE A 187 -11.95 -27.15 3.06
C ILE A 187 -12.74 -26.28 4.05
N LEU A 188 -12.84 -26.69 5.32
CA LEU A 188 -13.46 -25.89 6.38
C LEU A 188 -12.70 -24.58 6.60
N LEU A 189 -11.38 -24.65 6.81
CA LEU A 189 -10.56 -23.48 7.11
C LEU A 189 -10.54 -22.46 5.97
N TRP A 190 -10.59 -22.93 4.72
CA TRP A 190 -10.63 -22.09 3.52
C TRP A 190 -12.03 -21.66 3.09
N ASN A 191 -13.05 -21.84 3.94
CA ASN A 191 -14.45 -21.50 3.66
C ASN A 191 -15.04 -22.21 2.43
N GLY A 192 -14.47 -23.35 2.01
CA GLY A 192 -14.91 -24.10 0.83
C GLY A 192 -16.34 -24.64 0.95
N PHE A 193 -16.84 -24.85 2.18
CA PHE A 193 -18.24 -25.23 2.40
C PHE A 193 -19.25 -24.19 1.89
N LYS A 194 -18.87 -22.92 1.72
CA LYS A 194 -19.72 -21.92 1.07
C LYS A 194 -19.96 -22.26 -0.40
N VAL A 195 -18.94 -22.74 -1.11
CA VAL A 195 -19.07 -23.21 -2.50
C VAL A 195 -19.87 -24.51 -2.52
N LEU A 196 -19.50 -25.47 -1.66
CA LEU A 196 -20.15 -26.79 -1.59
C LEU A 196 -21.62 -26.75 -1.18
N HIS A 197 -22.09 -25.73 -0.46
CA HIS A 197 -23.52 -25.56 -0.15
C HIS A 197 -24.39 -25.50 -1.43
N ARG A 198 -23.82 -25.07 -2.57
CA ARG A 198 -24.51 -25.06 -3.87
C ARG A 198 -24.46 -26.40 -4.60
N ARG A 199 -23.71 -27.38 -4.07
CA ARG A 199 -23.48 -28.71 -4.66
C ARG A 199 -23.68 -29.83 -3.62
N PRO A 200 -24.92 -30.06 -3.13
CA PRO A 200 -25.19 -31.15 -2.19
C PRO A 200 -24.77 -32.53 -2.70
N ASP A 201 -24.77 -32.73 -4.03
CA ASP A 201 -24.30 -33.93 -4.71
C ASP A 201 -22.83 -34.26 -4.40
N LEU A 202 -21.97 -33.25 -4.28
CA LEU A 202 -20.56 -33.43 -3.90
C LEU A 202 -20.37 -33.61 -2.39
N VAL A 203 -21.31 -33.10 -1.58
CA VAL A 203 -21.23 -33.19 -0.12
C VAL A 203 -21.73 -34.52 0.43
N GLU A 204 -22.70 -35.17 -0.20
CA GLU A 204 -23.21 -36.47 0.26
C GLU A 204 -22.11 -37.55 0.42
N PRO A 205 -21.18 -37.75 -0.55
CA PRO A 205 -20.04 -38.64 -0.37
C PRO A 205 -19.11 -38.21 0.78
N MET A 206 -18.87 -36.90 0.94
CA MET A 206 -18.05 -36.36 2.02
C MET A 206 -18.68 -36.60 3.40
N LEU A 207 -19.99 -36.42 3.53
CA LEU A 207 -20.73 -36.70 4.75
C LEU A 207 -20.62 -38.18 5.13
N LYS A 208 -20.78 -39.07 4.15
CA LYS A 208 -20.62 -40.52 4.36
C LYS A 208 -19.20 -40.85 4.83
N LEU A 209 -18.19 -40.24 4.22
CA LEU A 209 -16.79 -40.40 4.63
C LEU A 209 -16.58 -39.98 6.09
N VAL A 210 -17.09 -38.80 6.49
CA VAL A 210 -17.00 -38.33 7.89
C VAL A 210 -17.69 -39.29 8.85
N GLN A 211 -18.88 -39.79 8.50
CA GLN A 211 -19.61 -40.76 9.32
C GLN A 211 -18.84 -42.07 9.48
N THR A 212 -18.28 -42.61 8.40
CA THR A 212 -17.46 -43.83 8.45
C THR A 212 -16.20 -43.62 9.29
N SER A 213 -15.48 -42.52 9.09
CA SER A 213 -14.28 -42.21 9.87
C SER A 213 -14.57 -41.97 11.35
N LEU A 214 -15.72 -41.40 11.70
CA LEU A 214 -16.16 -41.27 13.11
C LEU A 214 -16.40 -42.64 13.77
N VAL A 215 -16.96 -43.61 13.03
CA VAL A 215 -17.14 -44.98 13.53
C VAL A 215 -15.80 -45.66 13.76
N GLU A 216 -14.88 -45.54 12.81
CA GLU A 216 -13.51 -46.08 12.93
C GLU A 216 -12.73 -45.41 14.08
N LEU A 217 -12.94 -44.11 14.29
CA LEU A 217 -12.29 -43.37 15.38
C LEU A 217 -12.68 -43.93 16.75
N GLU A 218 -13.94 -44.30 16.98
CA GLU A 218 -14.41 -44.86 18.27
C GLU A 218 -13.64 -46.14 18.65
N GLU A 219 -13.20 -46.94 17.68
CA GLU A 219 -12.37 -48.14 17.91
C GLU A 219 -10.98 -47.80 18.48
N THR A 220 -10.54 -46.55 18.33
CA THR A 220 -9.21 -46.06 18.75
C THR A 220 -9.21 -45.31 20.09
N LYS A 221 -10.37 -45.14 20.75
CA LYS A 221 -10.56 -44.33 21.97
C LYS A 221 -9.60 -44.59 23.12
N GLY A 222 -9.10 -45.81 23.25
CA GLY A 222 -8.12 -46.20 24.29
C GLY A 222 -6.64 -46.12 23.87
N LYS A 223 -6.36 -45.83 22.60
CA LYS A 223 -5.01 -45.83 22.01
C LYS A 223 -4.62 -44.48 21.42
N ASN A 224 -5.58 -43.71 20.91
CA ASN A 224 -5.35 -42.39 20.31
C ASN A 224 -5.26 -41.32 21.42
N THR A 225 -4.06 -40.78 21.62
CA THR A 225 -3.79 -39.75 22.63
C THR A 225 -4.52 -38.43 22.37
N ASN A 226 -4.89 -38.13 21.12
CA ASN A 226 -5.66 -36.93 20.76
C ASN A 226 -7.08 -37.29 20.27
N TYR A 227 -7.65 -38.40 20.77
CA TYR A 227 -8.99 -38.86 20.41
C TYR A 227 -10.07 -37.77 20.47
N MET A 228 -10.05 -36.94 21.52
CA MET A 228 -11.05 -35.88 21.70
C MET A 228 -10.92 -34.76 20.65
N ASP A 229 -9.71 -34.46 20.21
CA ASP A 229 -9.48 -33.48 19.13
C ASP A 229 -10.08 -33.98 17.82
N ASP A 230 -9.80 -35.23 17.47
CA ASP A 230 -10.26 -35.85 16.23
C ASP A 230 -11.79 -36.04 16.25
N LEU A 231 -12.37 -36.37 17.41
CA LEU A 231 -13.81 -36.49 17.61
C LEU A 231 -14.52 -35.13 17.46
N CYS A 232 -13.96 -34.07 18.05
CA CYS A 232 -14.51 -32.72 17.92
C CYS A 232 -14.44 -32.22 16.46
N LEU A 233 -13.32 -32.48 15.77
CA LEU A 233 -13.18 -32.17 14.35
C LEU A 233 -14.20 -32.94 13.50
N GLY A 234 -14.40 -34.23 13.78
CA GLY A 234 -15.40 -35.03 13.07
C GLY A 234 -16.83 -34.53 13.25
N TYR A 235 -17.23 -34.15 14.46
CA TYR A 235 -18.53 -33.52 14.70
C TYR A 235 -18.67 -32.16 14.01
N LEU A 236 -17.61 -31.36 13.99
CA LEU A 236 -17.59 -30.07 13.30
C LEU A 236 -17.77 -30.26 11.78
N LEU A 237 -16.99 -31.15 11.15
CA LEU A 237 -17.10 -31.47 9.73
C LEU A 237 -18.46 -32.07 9.37
N GLN A 238 -18.99 -32.96 10.23
CA GLN A 238 -20.30 -33.55 10.06
C GLN A 238 -21.40 -32.48 10.08
N GLY A 239 -21.32 -31.53 11.02
CA GLY A 239 -22.26 -30.41 11.10
C GLY A 239 -22.24 -29.53 9.85
N MET A 240 -21.06 -29.23 9.33
CA MET A 240 -20.88 -28.46 8.09
C MET A 240 -21.43 -29.20 6.85
N CYS A 241 -21.24 -30.51 6.78
CA CYS A 241 -21.81 -31.33 5.73
C CYS A 241 -23.35 -31.36 5.82
N TYR A 242 -23.93 -31.59 7.01
CA TYR A 242 -25.38 -31.56 7.21
C TYR A 242 -26.01 -30.21 6.84
N ARG A 243 -25.33 -29.10 7.16
CA ARG A 243 -25.76 -27.76 6.75
C ARG A 243 -25.81 -27.62 5.23
N CYS A 244 -24.84 -28.19 4.49
CA CYS A 244 -24.83 -28.13 3.03
C CYS A 244 -25.87 -29.04 2.36
N VAL A 245 -26.23 -30.18 2.98
CA VAL A 245 -27.34 -31.04 2.50
C VAL A 245 -28.70 -30.62 3.06
N ASN A 246 -28.82 -29.39 3.57
CA ASN A 246 -30.05 -28.78 4.10
C ASN A 246 -30.73 -29.59 5.22
N LYS A 247 -29.92 -30.12 6.15
CA LYS A 247 -30.34 -30.82 7.38
C LYS A 247 -29.92 -30.03 8.63
N PRO A 248 -30.55 -28.86 8.91
CA PRO A 248 -30.10 -27.94 9.95
C PRO A 248 -30.20 -28.51 11.36
N LYS A 249 -31.16 -29.40 11.64
CA LYS A 249 -31.32 -30.02 12.97
C LYS A 249 -30.15 -30.95 13.29
N GLU A 250 -29.82 -31.83 12.37
CA GLU A 250 -28.68 -32.73 12.47
C GLU A 250 -27.36 -31.94 12.47
N ALA A 251 -27.27 -30.85 11.70
CA ALA A 251 -26.14 -29.94 11.75
C ALA A 251 -25.95 -29.32 13.14
N MET A 252 -27.03 -28.80 13.73
CA MET A 252 -27.02 -28.20 15.06
C MET A 252 -26.62 -29.23 16.13
N GLU A 253 -27.16 -30.44 16.07
CA GLU A 253 -26.82 -31.52 17.00
C GLU A 253 -25.33 -31.87 16.95
N SER A 254 -24.77 -32.08 15.74
CA SER A 254 -23.35 -32.35 15.56
C SER A 254 -22.48 -31.18 16.06
N LEU A 255 -22.81 -29.93 15.73
CA LEU A 255 -22.04 -28.77 16.17
C LEU A 255 -22.09 -28.57 17.68
N LEU A 256 -23.25 -28.74 18.32
CA LEU A 256 -23.37 -28.68 19.78
C LEU A 256 -22.60 -29.81 20.47
N ASN A 257 -22.54 -31.00 19.87
CA ASN A 257 -21.70 -32.09 20.37
C ASN A 257 -20.21 -31.69 20.36
N ALA A 258 -19.73 -31.05 19.29
CA ALA A 258 -18.37 -30.51 19.25
C ALA A 258 -18.13 -29.44 20.33
N VAL A 259 -19.07 -28.49 20.50
CA VAL A 259 -18.98 -27.45 21.54
C VAL A 259 -18.96 -28.04 22.95
N ASN A 260 -19.81 -29.03 23.23
CA ASN A 260 -19.93 -29.63 24.57
C ASN A 260 -18.68 -30.45 24.94
N ARG A 261 -18.04 -31.09 23.97
CA ARG A 261 -16.80 -31.89 24.16
C ARG A 261 -15.52 -31.06 24.08
N SER A 262 -15.62 -29.79 23.67
CA SER A 262 -14.46 -28.93 23.47
C SER A 262 -13.60 -28.68 24.72
N LYS A 263 -14.13 -28.92 25.92
CA LYS A 263 -13.39 -28.81 27.18
C LYS A 263 -12.34 -29.92 27.36
N ASP A 264 -12.51 -31.03 26.65
CA ASP A 264 -11.65 -32.21 26.74
C ASP A 264 -10.57 -32.23 25.64
N LEU A 265 -10.40 -31.12 24.90
CA LEU A 265 -9.37 -30.97 23.86
C LEU A 265 -7.96 -30.98 24.46
N VAL A 266 -7.03 -31.57 23.72
CA VAL A 266 -5.64 -31.79 24.13
C VAL A 266 -4.68 -30.87 23.37
N LYS A 267 -4.84 -30.72 22.04
CA LYS A 267 -3.93 -29.92 21.20
C LYS A 267 -4.67 -28.93 20.29
N ASP A 268 -5.73 -29.38 19.63
CA ASP A 268 -6.43 -28.59 18.60
C ASP A 268 -7.49 -27.64 19.21
N PHE A 269 -7.08 -26.78 20.15
CA PHE A 269 -7.98 -25.86 20.88
C PHE A 269 -8.78 -24.91 19.99
N TYR A 270 -8.33 -24.68 18.76
CA TYR A 270 -9.02 -23.84 17.78
C TYR A 270 -10.38 -24.45 17.34
N LEU A 271 -10.60 -25.76 17.52
CA LEU A 271 -11.86 -26.42 17.18
C LEU A 271 -13.04 -25.89 18.01
N ALA A 272 -12.78 -25.54 19.27
CA ALA A 272 -13.80 -25.04 20.20
C ALA A 272 -14.47 -23.73 19.73
N PRO A 273 -13.71 -22.64 19.45
CA PRO A 273 -14.30 -21.41 18.95
C PRO A 273 -14.88 -21.58 17.54
N PHE A 274 -14.29 -22.41 16.68
CA PHE A 274 -14.87 -22.67 15.35
C PHE A 274 -16.24 -23.34 15.45
N ALA A 275 -16.39 -24.39 16.27
CA ALA A 275 -17.68 -25.04 16.49
C ALA A 275 -18.70 -24.07 17.10
N CYS A 276 -18.29 -23.26 18.09
CA CYS A 276 -19.16 -22.27 18.72
C CYS A 276 -19.63 -21.18 17.72
N ALA A 277 -18.73 -20.72 16.86
CA ALA A 277 -19.08 -19.76 15.81
C ALA A 277 -20.03 -20.36 14.76
N GLU A 278 -19.80 -21.60 14.33
CA GLU A 278 -20.70 -22.25 13.35
C GLU A 278 -22.11 -22.47 13.90
N VAL A 279 -22.28 -22.73 15.20
CA VAL A 279 -23.60 -22.68 15.85
C VAL A 279 -24.24 -21.29 15.72
N GLY A 280 -23.47 -20.24 15.99
CA GLY A 280 -23.93 -18.86 15.83
C GLY A 280 -24.32 -18.49 14.39
N PHE A 281 -23.55 -18.97 13.41
CA PHE A 281 -23.88 -18.78 11.99
C PHE A 281 -25.12 -19.57 11.57
N LEU A 282 -25.33 -20.78 12.10
CA LEU A 282 -26.53 -21.56 11.82
C LEU A 282 -27.79 -20.89 12.37
N TYR A 283 -27.75 -20.36 13.60
CA TYR A 283 -28.87 -19.56 14.15
C TYR A 283 -29.15 -18.29 13.33
N LEU A 284 -28.10 -17.66 12.78
CA LEU A 284 -28.26 -16.50 11.90
C LEU A 284 -28.99 -16.85 10.61
N GLU A 285 -28.74 -18.03 10.05
CA GLU A 285 -29.43 -18.56 8.87
C GLU A 285 -30.88 -18.93 9.18
N GLU A 286 -31.15 -19.54 10.33
CA GLU A 286 -32.51 -19.85 10.80
C GLU A 286 -33.33 -18.60 11.18
N GLY A 287 -32.67 -17.44 11.33
CA GLY A 287 -33.30 -16.16 11.64
C GLY A 287 -33.42 -15.86 13.14
N ASP A 288 -32.89 -16.73 14.01
CA ASP A 288 -32.80 -16.46 15.45
C ASP A 288 -31.62 -15.53 15.75
N LEU A 289 -31.89 -14.23 15.59
CA LEU A 289 -30.88 -13.18 15.75
C LEU A 289 -30.37 -13.03 17.18
N ASP A 290 -31.09 -13.52 18.19
CA ASP A 290 -30.70 -13.42 19.59
C ASP A 290 -29.72 -14.54 19.96
N GLN A 291 -30.06 -15.79 19.62
CA GLN A 291 -29.13 -16.91 19.81
C GLN A 291 -27.88 -16.78 18.94
N ALA A 292 -28.02 -16.33 17.68
CA ALA A 292 -26.87 -16.04 16.82
C ALA A 292 -25.91 -15.04 17.48
N LYS A 293 -26.45 -13.92 18.00
CA LYS A 293 -25.63 -12.90 18.67
C LYS A 293 -25.00 -13.43 19.95
N GLU A 294 -25.69 -14.27 20.70
CA GLU A 294 -25.18 -14.87 21.94
C GLU A 294 -23.95 -15.74 21.66
N TYR A 295 -24.08 -16.74 20.77
CA TYR A 295 -22.98 -17.65 20.43
C TYR A 295 -21.79 -16.94 19.76
N LEU A 296 -22.04 -15.95 18.90
CA LEU A 296 -20.97 -15.17 18.27
C LEU A 296 -20.19 -14.31 19.28
N ASN A 297 -20.88 -13.69 20.25
CA ASN A 297 -20.19 -12.94 21.32
C ASN A 297 -19.50 -13.86 22.32
N LYS A 298 -20.11 -15.01 22.62
CA LYS A 298 -19.51 -16.05 23.45
C LYS A 298 -18.19 -16.51 22.83
N THR A 299 -18.18 -16.77 21.52
CA THR A 299 -16.97 -17.15 20.79
C THR A 299 -15.86 -16.12 20.94
N ARG A 300 -16.18 -14.83 20.86
CA ARG A 300 -15.21 -13.73 20.96
C ARG A 300 -14.65 -13.54 22.39
N LYS A 301 -15.44 -13.85 23.42
CA LYS A 301 -15.09 -13.58 24.82
C LYS A 301 -14.47 -14.77 25.55
N ASP A 302 -14.93 -15.98 25.24
CA ASP A 302 -14.60 -17.19 26.00
C ASP A 302 -13.37 -17.92 25.42
N TYR A 303 -12.92 -17.54 24.21
CA TYR A 303 -11.81 -18.19 23.52
C TYR A 303 -10.81 -17.15 23.02
N GLU A 304 -9.61 -17.14 23.60
CA GLU A 304 -8.51 -16.25 23.22
C GLU A 304 -7.24 -17.05 22.88
N ASN A 305 -6.37 -16.47 22.05
CA ASN A 305 -5.03 -16.96 21.72
C ASN A 305 -4.97 -18.34 21.03
N HIS A 306 -6.01 -18.70 20.27
CA HIS A 306 -6.03 -19.94 19.48
C HIS A 306 -5.48 -19.75 18.06
N LEU A 307 -5.08 -20.84 17.40
CA LEU A 307 -4.67 -20.81 15.99
C LEU A 307 -5.84 -20.29 15.11
N LEU A 308 -5.51 -19.44 14.13
CA LEU A 308 -6.47 -18.87 13.17
C LEU A 308 -7.58 -17.98 13.78
N GLN A 309 -7.34 -17.40 14.96
CA GLN A 309 -8.30 -16.49 15.62
C GLN A 309 -8.69 -15.27 14.79
N SER A 310 -7.73 -14.59 14.14
CA SER A 310 -8.03 -13.40 13.32
C SER A 310 -9.03 -13.73 12.22
N ARG A 311 -8.79 -14.83 11.49
CA ARG A 311 -9.65 -15.34 10.42
C ARG A 311 -11.07 -15.61 10.90
N LEU A 312 -11.24 -16.23 12.07
CA LEU A 312 -12.57 -16.48 12.64
C LEU A 312 -13.26 -15.18 13.07
N HIS A 313 -12.53 -14.24 13.67
CA HIS A 313 -13.05 -12.95 14.11
C HIS A 313 -13.61 -12.11 12.96
N PHE A 314 -13.00 -12.15 11.76
CA PHE A 314 -13.56 -11.46 10.58
C PHE A 314 -14.95 -11.96 10.20
N ARG A 315 -15.15 -13.28 10.20
CA ARG A 315 -16.45 -13.91 9.94
C ARG A 315 -17.47 -13.52 11.01
N ILE A 316 -17.08 -13.55 12.28
CA ILE A 316 -17.92 -13.16 13.41
C ILE A 316 -18.32 -11.68 13.30
N HIS A 317 -17.38 -10.80 12.99
CA HIS A 317 -17.63 -9.37 12.83
C HIS A 317 -18.65 -9.10 11.73
N SER A 318 -18.46 -9.71 10.56
CA SER A 318 -19.36 -9.59 9.41
C SER A 318 -20.78 -10.07 9.77
N ALA A 319 -20.91 -11.20 10.47
CA ALA A 319 -22.21 -11.71 10.93
C ALA A 319 -22.87 -10.80 11.98
N LEU A 320 -22.11 -10.20 12.89
CA LEU A 320 -22.64 -9.25 13.88
C LEU A 320 -23.12 -7.95 13.22
N GLN A 321 -22.45 -7.49 12.16
CA GLN A 321 -22.93 -6.36 11.35
C GLN A 321 -24.25 -6.70 10.65
N GLU A 322 -24.34 -7.90 10.05
CA GLU A 322 -25.57 -8.38 9.42
C GLU A 322 -26.74 -8.46 10.41
N ILE A 323 -26.50 -8.96 11.63
CA ILE A 323 -27.50 -8.96 12.70
C ILE A 323 -27.96 -7.54 13.04
N LYS A 324 -27.02 -6.57 13.13
CA LYS A 324 -27.35 -5.16 13.38
C LYS A 324 -28.22 -4.59 12.25
N HIS A 325 -27.90 -4.92 11.01
CA HIS A 325 -28.63 -4.49 9.82
C HIS A 325 -30.05 -5.08 9.77
N ARG A 326 -30.21 -6.40 9.90
CA ARG A 326 -31.53 -7.08 9.93
C ARG A 326 -32.42 -6.56 11.05
N ARG A 327 -31.86 -6.30 12.24
CA ARG A 327 -32.62 -5.70 13.36
C ARG A 327 -33.08 -4.27 13.05
N LYS A 328 -32.27 -3.48 12.33
CA LYS A 328 -32.66 -2.13 11.89
C LYS A 328 -33.82 -2.19 10.90
N GLN A 329 -33.70 -3.03 9.87
CA GLN A 329 -34.77 -3.25 8.89
C GLN A 329 -36.08 -3.74 9.53
N ALA A 330 -36.01 -4.71 10.45
CA ALA A 330 -37.19 -5.19 11.16
C ALA A 330 -37.87 -4.10 12.01
N LYS A 331 -37.08 -3.23 12.66
CA LYS A 331 -37.61 -2.06 13.41
C LYS A 331 -38.27 -1.04 12.48
N GLU A 332 -37.72 -0.81 11.30
CA GLU A 332 -38.27 0.11 10.31
C GLU A 332 -39.56 -0.44 9.69
N ALA A 333 -39.58 -1.73 9.34
CA ALA A 333 -40.79 -2.43 8.89
C ALA A 333 -41.90 -2.39 9.95
N ALA A 334 -41.60 -2.69 11.22
CA ALA A 334 -42.56 -2.60 12.31
C ALA A 334 -43.08 -1.16 12.56
N LYS A 335 -42.25 -0.12 12.30
CA LYS A 335 -42.69 1.28 12.34
C LYS A 335 -43.62 1.60 11.16
N MET A 336 -43.36 1.07 9.97
CA MET A 336 -44.23 1.24 8.79
C MET A 336 -45.57 0.52 8.94
N GLU A 337 -45.59 -0.70 9.48
CA GLU A 337 -46.82 -1.43 9.80
C GLU A 337 -47.66 -0.72 10.87
N LYS A 338 -47.02 -0.19 11.93
CA LYS A 338 -47.73 0.63 12.93
C LYS A 338 -48.31 1.92 12.34
N LYS A 339 -47.65 2.51 11.33
CA LYS A 339 -48.20 3.67 10.58
C LYS A 339 -49.36 3.27 9.67
N GLN A 340 -49.30 2.13 8.98
CA GLN A 340 -50.40 1.61 8.15
C GLN A 340 -51.60 1.16 8.99
N SER A 341 -51.39 0.50 10.13
CA SER A 341 -52.46 0.11 11.06
C SER A 341 -53.19 1.32 11.66
N LYS A 342 -52.47 2.42 11.96
CA LYS A 342 -53.08 3.70 12.36
C LYS A 342 -53.88 4.36 11.23
N ARG A 343 -53.45 4.20 9.96
CA ARG A 343 -54.18 4.69 8.78
C ARG A 343 -55.44 3.88 8.47
N SER A 344 -55.40 2.57 8.66
CA SER A 344 -56.56 1.66 8.49
C SER A 344 -57.62 1.84 9.58
N LYS A 345 -57.22 2.11 10.84
CA LYS A 345 -58.17 2.43 11.93
C LYS A 345 -58.89 3.78 11.77
N ASN A 346 -58.36 4.69 10.95
CA ASN A 346 -58.98 5.99 10.64
C ASN A 346 -59.77 5.97 9.31
N GLY A 347 -59.93 4.81 8.67
CA GLY A 347 -60.50 4.67 7.33
C GLY A 347 -61.85 3.92 7.24
N VAL A 348 -62.56 3.68 8.35
CA VAL A 348 -63.89 3.05 8.32
C VAL A 348 -64.98 4.07 8.64
N THR A 349 -65.27 4.93 7.65
CA THR A 349 -66.60 5.52 7.40
C THR A 349 -66.62 6.05 5.95
N ASN A 350 -67.04 5.23 4.99
CA ASN A 350 -68.15 5.52 4.07
C ASN A 350 -68.23 4.51 2.92
N ASN A 351 -69.44 4.03 2.70
CA ASN A 351 -69.88 3.12 1.65
C ASN A 351 -69.86 3.79 0.26
N ASN A 352 -69.52 3.03 -0.80
CA ASN A 352 -70.43 2.60 -1.89
C ASN A 352 -69.69 2.13 -3.16
N SER A 353 -70.22 1.05 -3.76
CA SER A 353 -70.18 0.62 -5.19
C SER A 353 -68.81 0.44 -5.87
N SER A 354 -68.51 -0.53 -6.74
CA SER A 354 -69.24 -1.62 -7.43
C SER A 354 -68.20 -2.35 -8.32
N ILE A 355 -68.23 -3.70 -8.34
CA ILE A 355 -68.19 -4.59 -9.53
C ILE A 355 -66.93 -4.64 -10.45
N ASP A 356 -66.47 -5.90 -10.68
CA ASP A 356 -65.70 -6.51 -11.81
C ASP A 356 -64.24 -6.11 -12.06
N GLU A 357 -63.34 -6.91 -12.68
CA GLU A 357 -63.15 -8.34 -12.99
C GLU A 357 -61.67 -8.46 -13.46
N ASP A 358 -61.11 -9.66 -13.30
CA ASP A 358 -59.97 -10.31 -13.97
C ASP A 358 -58.98 -9.62 -14.95
N SER A 359 -57.69 -9.89 -14.68
CA SER A 359 -56.67 -10.48 -15.59
C SER A 359 -55.93 -9.67 -16.69
N ILE A 360 -54.60 -9.73 -16.58
CA ILE A 360 -53.55 -10.00 -17.61
C ILE A 360 -53.53 -9.15 -18.91
N SER A 361 -52.41 -8.44 -19.15
CA SER A 361 -51.58 -8.65 -20.38
C SER A 361 -50.33 -7.76 -20.46
N ILE A 362 -49.33 -8.32 -21.13
CA ILE A 362 -47.98 -7.81 -21.45
C ILE A 362 -48.02 -7.11 -22.81
N SER A 363 -47.27 -6.02 -23.02
CA SER A 363 -46.57 -5.76 -24.30
C SER A 363 -45.51 -4.64 -24.20
N LEU A 364 -44.43 -4.87 -24.94
CA LEU A 364 -43.21 -4.08 -25.14
C LEU A 364 -43.33 -2.94 -26.17
N GLY A 365 -42.39 -1.97 -26.05
CA GLY A 365 -41.78 -1.15 -27.12
C GLY A 365 -42.34 0.28 -27.25
N GLY A 366 -41.57 1.38 -27.33
CA GLY A 366 -40.14 1.67 -27.37
C GLY A 366 -39.90 3.19 -27.62
N SER A 367 -38.64 3.66 -27.42
CA SER A 367 -38.04 5.00 -27.72
C SER A 367 -38.58 6.23 -26.95
N GLU A 368 -37.82 7.24 -26.49
CA GLU A 368 -36.45 7.71 -26.73
C GLU A 368 -36.00 8.74 -25.64
N SER A 369 -34.70 8.76 -25.34
CA SER A 369 -33.86 9.91 -24.86
C SER A 369 -33.93 10.50 -23.42
N LEU A 370 -32.84 10.23 -22.68
CA LEU A 370 -31.96 11.15 -21.92
C LEU A 370 -32.51 12.06 -20.78
N SER A 371 -32.32 11.59 -19.54
CA SER A 371 -31.69 12.39 -18.48
C SER A 371 -30.88 11.46 -17.55
N ARG A 372 -29.57 11.72 -17.43
CA ARG A 372 -28.64 10.99 -16.55
C ARG A 372 -29.17 10.97 -15.11
N GLN A 373 -29.46 9.78 -14.60
CA GLN A 373 -29.54 9.52 -13.16
C GLN A 373 -28.22 8.88 -12.74
N ASP A 374 -27.39 9.67 -12.05
CA ASP A 374 -26.23 9.18 -11.33
C ASP A 374 -26.73 8.30 -10.17
N SER A 375 -26.47 6.99 -10.26
CA SER A 375 -26.71 6.03 -9.19
C SER A 375 -25.60 6.16 -8.15
N ASN A 376 -25.82 7.00 -7.13
CA ASN A 376 -25.05 7.02 -5.90
C ASN A 376 -25.30 5.72 -5.10
N SER A 377 -24.42 4.73 -5.23
CA SER A 377 -24.32 3.66 -4.25
C SER A 377 -23.57 4.19 -3.02
N SER A 378 -24.31 4.43 -1.95
CA SER A 378 -23.78 4.79 -0.64
C SER A 378 -22.91 3.68 -0.06
N PHE A 379 -21.59 3.88 -0.07
CA PHE A 379 -20.65 3.07 0.71
C PHE A 379 -20.58 3.70 2.12
N GLU A 380 -21.13 3.00 3.12
CA GLU A 380 -21.21 3.49 4.50
C GLU A 380 -19.82 3.57 5.17
N THR A 381 -19.76 4.57 6.04
CA THR A 381 -18.73 5.08 6.95
C THR A 381 -17.88 4.08 7.71
N ALA A 382 -16.64 4.51 8.03
CA ALA A 382 -15.68 3.85 8.90
C ALA A 382 -16.26 3.45 10.27
N PRO A 383 -15.78 2.36 10.91
CA PRO A 383 -16.30 1.91 12.18
C PRO A 383 -16.00 2.90 13.32
N GLU A 384 -16.99 3.11 14.19
CA GLU A 384 -16.79 3.70 15.52
C GLU A 384 -15.73 2.91 16.29
N TYR A 385 -14.70 3.61 16.79
CA TYR A 385 -13.73 3.06 17.74
C TYR A 385 -14.48 2.57 18.98
N SER A 386 -14.59 1.25 19.15
CA SER A 386 -15.02 0.66 20.42
C SER A 386 -13.87 0.78 21.42
N SER A 387 -14.09 1.58 22.45
CA SER A 387 -13.31 1.65 23.68
C SER A 387 -13.32 0.29 24.41
N GLU A 388 -12.38 -0.59 24.09
CA GLU A 388 -12.06 -1.76 24.92
C GLU A 388 -10.55 -1.77 25.13
N ASP A 389 -10.06 -0.80 25.89
CA ASP A 389 -8.77 -0.81 26.62
C ASP A 389 -8.78 0.30 27.69
N ASP A 390 -9.83 0.34 28.51
CA ASP A 390 -9.89 1.15 29.74
C ASP A 390 -9.64 0.24 30.96
N ARG A 391 -8.42 -0.29 31.10
CA ARG A 391 -7.94 -0.88 32.36
C ARG A 391 -6.42 -0.76 32.47
N ASP A 392 -5.94 0.45 32.73
CA ASP A 392 -4.87 0.77 33.70
C ASP A 392 -4.34 2.20 33.48
N LEU A 393 -5.11 3.21 33.88
CA LEU A 393 -4.56 4.52 34.22
C LEU A 393 -5.36 5.02 35.43
N GLY A 394 -4.73 4.95 36.60
CA GLY A 394 -5.36 5.18 37.89
C GLY A 394 -6.07 6.52 38.00
N ASP A 395 -7.17 6.51 38.77
CA ASP A 395 -7.89 7.70 39.23
C ASP A 395 -6.90 8.73 39.79
N MET A 396 -6.70 9.83 39.06
CA MET A 396 -6.05 11.03 39.58
C MET A 396 -7.11 12.08 39.88
N GLU A 397 -7.16 12.43 41.17
CA GLU A 397 -8.06 13.39 41.80
C GLU A 397 -8.13 14.71 41.01
N ARG A 398 -9.36 15.26 40.91
CA ARG A 398 -9.59 16.62 40.42
C ARG A 398 -8.98 17.59 41.43
N ASP A 399 -7.78 18.05 41.16
CA ASP A 399 -7.22 19.20 41.85
C ASP A 399 -7.99 20.45 41.42
N SER A 400 -8.89 20.88 42.30
CA SER A 400 -9.63 22.12 42.18
C SER A 400 -8.71 23.30 42.47
N ASN A 401 -7.98 23.76 41.44
CA ASN A 401 -7.48 25.13 41.40
C ASN A 401 -7.51 25.66 39.97
N ASN A 402 -8.14 26.81 39.86
CA ASN A 402 -8.66 27.45 38.65
C ASN A 402 -7.55 28.30 37.99
N ASP A 403 -6.98 27.79 36.90
CA ASP A 403 -6.30 28.57 35.86
C ASP A 403 -6.66 27.92 34.50
N SER A 404 -7.83 28.28 33.94
CA SER A 404 -8.24 27.79 32.62
C SER A 404 -7.42 28.49 31.53
N LEU A 405 -6.40 27.81 31.00
CA LEU A 405 -5.59 28.30 29.88
C LEU A 405 -6.47 28.53 28.64
N THR A 406 -6.54 29.76 28.14
CA THR A 406 -7.33 30.08 26.94
C THR A 406 -6.64 29.57 25.66
N MET A 407 -7.41 29.34 24.59
CA MET A 407 -6.85 28.92 23.30
C MET A 407 -5.83 29.93 22.74
N ALA A 408 -6.11 31.24 22.88
CA ALA A 408 -5.18 32.29 22.45
C ALA A 408 -3.84 32.25 23.20
N GLU A 409 -3.87 32.00 24.51
CA GLU A 409 -2.66 31.83 25.31
C GLU A 409 -1.91 30.55 24.92
N ALA A 410 -2.64 29.44 24.68
CA ALA A 410 -2.05 28.20 24.23
C ALA A 410 -1.31 28.35 22.89
N VAL A 411 -1.94 29.00 21.90
CA VAL A 411 -1.31 29.29 20.60
C VAL A 411 -0.07 30.16 20.77
N LYS A 412 -0.13 31.19 21.63
CA LYS A 412 1.02 32.05 21.93
C LYS A 412 2.17 31.29 22.59
N MET A 413 1.87 30.37 23.51
CA MET A 413 2.88 29.52 24.16
C MET A 413 3.54 28.56 23.15
N ILE A 414 2.74 27.92 22.30
CA ILE A 414 3.28 27.02 21.26
C ILE A 414 4.07 27.77 20.19
N THR A 415 3.68 29.00 19.84
CA THR A 415 4.47 29.85 18.94
C THR A 415 5.88 30.07 19.49
N LYS A 416 6.03 30.38 20.78
CA LYS A 416 7.34 30.50 21.42
C LYS A 416 8.12 29.18 21.41
N ALA A 417 7.44 28.05 21.63
CA ALA A 417 8.08 26.75 21.58
C ALA A 417 8.58 26.41 20.16
N TYR A 418 7.85 26.81 19.12
CA TYR A 418 8.29 26.69 17.74
C TYR A 418 9.50 27.58 17.44
N ASP A 419 9.51 28.83 17.93
CA ASP A 419 10.67 29.72 17.80
C ASP A 419 11.93 29.12 18.45
N LEU A 420 11.77 28.45 19.61
CA LEU A 420 12.83 27.70 20.26
C LEU A 420 13.32 26.54 19.38
N CYS A 421 12.42 25.71 18.83
CA CYS A 421 12.77 24.64 17.89
C CYS A 421 13.53 25.17 16.66
N PHE A 422 13.01 26.22 16.02
CA PHE A 422 13.64 26.86 14.87
C PHE A 422 14.98 27.53 15.20
N SER A 423 15.23 27.81 16.48
CA SER A 423 16.51 28.30 17.01
C SER A 423 17.40 27.20 17.60
N ASN A 424 17.11 25.93 17.29
CA ASN A 424 17.83 24.73 17.73
C ASN A 424 17.73 24.36 19.22
N LYS A 425 16.74 24.88 19.95
CA LYS A 425 16.50 24.61 21.38
C LYS A 425 15.33 23.64 21.56
N PHE A 426 15.46 22.44 20.99
CA PHE A 426 14.40 21.44 20.93
C PHE A 426 14.07 20.85 22.29
N LEU A 427 15.08 20.61 23.13
CA LEU A 427 14.87 20.06 24.48
C LEU A 427 14.12 21.05 25.37
N GLN A 428 14.48 22.34 25.30
CA GLN A 428 13.77 23.40 26.01
C GLN A 428 12.33 23.53 25.52
N ALA A 429 12.11 23.59 24.21
CA ALA A 429 10.77 23.65 23.63
C ALA A 429 9.89 22.48 24.10
N LYS A 430 10.43 21.27 24.11
CA LYS A 430 9.70 20.08 24.60
C LYS A 430 9.37 20.17 26.09
N ALA A 431 10.32 20.60 26.92
CA ALA A 431 10.11 20.78 28.35
C ALA A 431 9.06 21.85 28.67
N ASP A 432 8.99 22.92 27.86
CA ASP A 432 7.98 23.97 28.00
C ASP A 432 6.57 23.48 27.61
N ILE A 433 6.46 22.52 26.68
CA ILE A 433 5.20 21.97 26.20
C ILE A 433 4.64 20.87 27.12
N GLU A 434 5.51 19.98 27.61
CA GLU A 434 5.14 18.73 28.30
C GLU A 434 4.14 18.89 29.46
N PRO A 435 4.20 19.92 30.33
CA PRO A 435 3.26 20.09 31.43
C PRO A 435 1.80 20.34 31.01
N TRP A 436 1.59 20.73 29.75
CA TRP A 436 0.29 21.19 29.23
C TRP A 436 -0.37 20.19 28.29
N ILE A 437 0.26 19.05 28.00
CA ILE A 437 -0.19 18.08 27.00
C ILE A 437 -1.59 17.52 27.31
N ASN A 438 -1.98 17.43 28.58
CA ASN A 438 -3.30 16.94 29.00
C ASN A 438 -4.36 18.04 29.09
N LYS A 439 -3.96 19.32 28.95
CA LYS A 439 -4.81 20.49 29.20
C LYS A 439 -5.16 21.27 27.92
N SER A 440 -4.40 21.10 26.84
CA SER A 440 -4.54 21.92 25.62
C SER A 440 -4.30 21.09 24.37
N MET A 441 -5.24 21.13 23.41
CA MET A 441 -5.11 20.46 22.10
C MET A 441 -3.81 20.84 21.40
N TYR A 442 -3.44 22.11 21.44
CA TYR A 442 -2.24 22.65 20.78
C TYR A 442 -0.95 22.09 21.37
N HIS A 443 -0.89 21.95 22.70
CA HIS A 443 0.27 21.34 23.36
C HIS A 443 0.35 19.84 23.09
N ALA A 444 -0.79 19.14 23.10
CA ALA A 444 -0.84 17.73 22.76
C ALA A 444 -0.37 17.47 21.33
N VAL A 445 -0.87 18.22 20.34
CA VAL A 445 -0.51 18.10 18.92
C VAL A 445 0.96 18.50 18.68
N ALA A 446 1.44 19.58 19.30
CA ALA A 446 2.83 19.99 19.17
C ALA A 446 3.79 18.96 19.77
N TYR A 447 3.49 18.43 20.95
CA TYR A 447 4.28 17.38 21.58
C TYR A 447 4.29 16.10 20.73
N SER A 448 3.11 15.66 20.26
CA SER A 448 3.01 14.46 19.43
C SER A 448 3.73 14.62 18.09
N SER A 449 3.68 15.81 17.48
CA SER A 449 4.46 16.14 16.26
C SER A 449 5.96 16.03 16.49
N ILE A 450 6.48 16.58 17.58
CA ILE A 450 7.90 16.48 17.96
C ILE A 450 8.28 15.01 18.16
N MET A 451 7.44 14.24 18.88
CA MET A 451 7.66 12.82 19.11
C MET A 451 7.65 12.02 17.80
N CYS A 452 6.75 12.32 16.87
CA CYS A 452 6.71 11.72 15.55
C CYS A 452 7.98 12.01 14.74
N ILE A 453 8.40 13.28 14.66
CA ILE A 453 9.64 13.66 13.97
C ILE A 453 10.84 12.92 14.59
N GLN A 454 10.93 12.83 15.93
CA GLN A 454 11.99 12.09 16.60
C GLN A 454 11.94 10.59 16.27
N ALA A 455 10.75 9.99 16.25
CA ALA A 455 10.57 8.59 15.89
C ALA A 455 10.97 8.31 14.43
N LEU A 456 10.55 9.17 13.50
CA LEU A 456 10.90 9.10 12.07
C LEU A 456 12.41 9.23 11.86
N LEU A 457 13.05 10.17 12.56
CA LEU A 457 14.49 10.39 12.44
C LEU A 457 15.33 9.26 13.06
N LYS A 458 14.88 8.67 14.17
CA LYS A 458 15.57 7.56 14.85
C LYS A 458 15.34 6.21 14.18
N PHE A 459 14.12 5.99 13.66
CA PHE A 459 13.68 4.72 13.08
C PHE A 459 13.82 3.53 14.06
N GLU A 460 13.48 3.77 15.34
CA GLU A 460 13.56 2.78 16.42
C GLU A 460 12.16 2.42 16.92
N GLN A 461 11.86 1.12 17.03
CA GLN A 461 10.54 0.62 17.46
C GLN A 461 10.04 1.22 18.80
N PRO A 462 10.86 1.35 19.87
CA PRO A 462 10.42 1.98 21.12
C PRO A 462 10.07 3.47 20.95
N ALA A 463 10.81 4.20 20.10
CA ALA A 463 10.54 5.62 19.84
C ALA A 463 9.24 5.80 19.04
N ILE A 464 9.01 4.92 18.06
CA ILE A 464 7.80 4.88 17.24
C ILE A 464 6.56 4.56 18.10
N GLN A 465 6.67 3.60 19.03
CA GLN A 465 5.57 3.25 19.95
C GLN A 465 5.21 4.43 20.87
N LYS A 466 6.21 5.10 21.46
CA LYS A 466 6.00 6.28 22.31
C LYS A 466 5.39 7.45 21.53
N ALA A 467 5.76 7.63 20.26
CA ALA A 467 5.11 8.59 19.39
C ALA A 467 3.64 8.23 19.14
N SER A 468 3.33 6.95 18.89
CA SER A 468 1.96 6.43 18.75
C SER A 468 1.08 6.80 19.94
N GLU A 469 1.57 6.53 21.15
CA GLU A 469 0.86 6.81 22.40
C GLU A 469 0.59 8.31 22.57
N SER A 470 1.59 9.15 22.25
CA SER A 470 1.42 10.61 22.30
C SER A 470 0.41 11.13 21.27
N VAL A 471 0.34 10.53 20.07
CA VAL A 471 -0.65 10.89 19.05
C VAL A 471 -2.03 10.46 19.49
N LYS A 472 -2.21 9.25 20.03
CA LYS A 472 -3.50 8.78 20.58
C LYS A 472 -4.03 9.69 21.68
N LEU A 473 -3.14 10.15 22.58
CA LEU A 473 -3.50 11.15 23.59
C LEU A 473 -4.00 12.46 22.96
N ALA A 474 -3.28 12.97 21.96
CA ALA A 474 -3.66 14.20 21.27
C ALA A 474 -4.99 14.07 20.51
N VAL A 475 -5.23 12.93 19.84
CA VAL A 475 -6.52 12.60 19.19
C VAL A 475 -7.66 12.67 20.22
N ASN A 476 -7.51 11.99 21.36
CA ASN A 476 -8.53 11.96 22.41
C ASN A 476 -8.86 13.36 22.98
N ILE A 477 -7.85 14.23 23.11
CA ILE A 477 -8.06 15.61 23.59
C ILE A 477 -8.80 16.44 22.55
N CYS A 478 -8.39 16.36 21.27
CA CYS A 478 -9.07 17.08 20.20
C CYS A 478 -10.52 16.61 20.06
N GLU A 479 -10.77 15.30 20.10
CA GLU A 479 -12.11 14.71 19.97
C GLU A 479 -13.09 15.18 21.07
N ARG A 480 -12.61 15.41 22.30
CA ARG A 480 -13.42 15.97 23.39
C ARG A 480 -13.87 17.41 23.14
N GLN A 481 -13.08 18.18 22.38
CA GLN A 481 -13.27 19.60 22.09
C GLN A 481 -13.91 19.85 20.70
N ARG A 482 -14.00 18.82 19.86
CA ARG A 482 -14.74 18.87 18.59
C ARG A 482 -16.25 18.97 18.83
N LYS A 483 -16.95 19.54 17.85
CA LYS A 483 -18.40 19.63 17.86
C LYS A 483 -19.00 18.21 17.85
N LYS A 484 -19.80 17.88 18.86
CA LYS A 484 -20.46 16.56 18.94
C LYS A 484 -21.68 16.55 18.02
N PRO A 485 -21.91 15.49 17.22
CA PRO A 485 -23.10 15.39 16.39
C PRO A 485 -24.34 15.22 17.28
N THR A 486 -25.27 16.17 17.20
CA THR A 486 -26.58 16.03 17.85
C THR A 486 -27.38 14.98 17.09
N TRP A 487 -27.77 13.90 17.76
CA TRP A 487 -28.40 12.69 17.19
C TRP A 487 -29.71 12.90 16.39
N SER A 488 -30.22 14.13 16.28
CA SER A 488 -31.43 14.48 15.53
C SER A 488 -31.17 15.12 14.15
N GLU A 489 -29.92 15.40 13.78
CA GLU A 489 -29.59 16.10 12.51
C GLU A 489 -28.55 15.34 11.68
N THR A 490 -28.71 14.02 11.56
CA THR A 490 -27.72 13.21 10.85
C THR A 490 -28.02 13.11 9.36
N PHE A 491 -27.12 13.73 8.59
CA PHE A 491 -26.65 13.44 7.22
C PHE A 491 -27.23 14.13 5.97
N SER A 492 -28.40 14.80 6.00
CA SER A 492 -28.84 15.55 4.80
C SER A 492 -28.47 17.04 4.80
N SER A 493 -28.30 17.68 5.97
CA SER A 493 -27.95 19.12 6.06
C SER A 493 -26.45 19.38 6.04
N TRP A 494 -25.62 18.54 6.65
CA TRP A 494 -24.16 18.77 6.71
C TRP A 494 -23.48 18.74 5.33
N ILE A 495 -24.02 17.99 4.37
CA ILE A 495 -23.46 17.88 3.01
C ILE A 495 -24.08 18.94 2.06
N TRP A 496 -25.14 19.66 2.45
CA TRP A 496 -25.88 20.55 1.54
C TRP A 496 -26.43 21.86 2.15
N SER A 497 -25.98 22.33 3.32
CA SER A 497 -26.35 23.67 3.80
C SER A 497 -25.18 24.41 4.44
N SER A 498 -24.90 25.61 3.92
CA SER A 498 -24.00 26.61 4.52
C SER A 498 -24.52 26.98 5.91
N ALA A 499 -23.72 26.70 6.94
CA ALA A 499 -23.95 27.25 8.27
C ALA A 499 -22.59 27.52 8.93
N TYR A 500 -21.89 28.53 8.44
CA TYR A 500 -20.77 29.14 9.16
C TYR A 500 -21.14 29.51 10.61
N ASP A 501 -22.42 29.83 10.86
CA ASP A 501 -22.97 30.21 12.17
C ASP A 501 -22.98 29.08 13.22
N GLU A 502 -22.59 27.87 12.85
CA GLU A 502 -22.76 26.68 13.69
C GLU A 502 -21.49 26.20 14.41
N PHE A 503 -20.30 26.77 14.13
CA PHE A 503 -19.02 26.36 14.73
C PHE A 503 -18.34 27.51 15.47
N SER A 504 -17.99 27.29 16.74
CA SER A 504 -17.10 28.19 17.49
C SER A 504 -15.67 28.12 16.97
N MET A 505 -14.86 29.17 17.24
CA MET A 505 -13.44 29.16 16.88
C MET A 505 -12.68 27.99 17.51
N GLU A 506 -13.00 27.62 18.75
CA GLU A 506 -12.37 26.49 19.43
C GLU A 506 -12.70 25.16 18.73
N GLU A 507 -13.93 24.96 18.29
CA GLU A 507 -14.33 23.77 17.53
C GLU A 507 -13.65 23.70 16.15
N LYS A 508 -13.50 24.84 15.44
CA LYS A 508 -12.74 24.89 14.17
C LYS A 508 -11.29 24.42 14.37
N HIS A 509 -10.63 24.96 15.40
CA HIS A 509 -9.26 24.58 15.74
C HIS A 509 -9.15 23.12 16.21
N ALA A 510 -10.15 22.60 16.91
CA ALA A 510 -10.21 21.19 17.30
C ALA A 510 -10.35 20.26 16.09
N GLU A 511 -11.15 20.62 15.08
CA GLU A 511 -11.25 19.89 13.80
C GLU A 511 -9.91 19.85 13.06
N LEU A 512 -9.24 21.00 12.96
CA LEU A 512 -7.92 21.10 12.34
C LEU A 512 -6.85 20.28 13.08
N CYS A 513 -6.75 20.44 14.40
CA CYS A 513 -5.78 19.71 15.23
C CYS A 513 -6.02 18.20 15.22
N TYR A 514 -7.28 17.76 15.25
CA TYR A 514 -7.63 16.36 15.09
C TYR A 514 -7.19 15.81 13.72
N THR A 515 -7.40 16.61 12.67
CA THR A 515 -7.01 16.25 11.29
C THR A 515 -5.49 16.12 11.14
N GLU A 516 -4.72 17.00 11.76
CA GLU A 516 -3.25 16.89 11.83
C GLU A 516 -2.82 15.64 12.60
N CYS A 517 -3.46 15.33 13.74
CA CYS A 517 -3.19 14.10 14.50
C CYS A 517 -3.48 12.83 13.69
N LEU A 518 -4.58 12.80 12.90
CA LEU A 518 -4.86 11.68 12.01
C LEU A 518 -3.78 11.47 10.95
N LEU A 519 -3.20 12.57 10.44
CA LEU A 519 -2.09 12.49 9.51
C LEU A 519 -0.83 11.92 10.16
N LEU A 520 -0.48 12.39 11.37
CA LEU A 520 0.64 11.85 12.16
C LEU A 520 0.45 10.37 12.47
N ASP A 521 -0.77 9.99 12.86
CA ASP A 521 -1.13 8.60 13.14
C ASP A 521 -1.03 7.72 11.89
N ALA A 522 -1.48 8.22 10.73
CA ALA A 522 -1.33 7.51 9.46
C ALA A 522 0.15 7.29 9.10
N LEU A 523 0.99 8.33 9.24
CA LEU A 523 2.43 8.24 8.97
C LEU A 523 3.11 7.22 9.88
N LEU A 524 2.78 7.21 11.18
CA LEU A 524 3.29 6.19 12.10
C LEU A 524 2.77 4.79 11.78
N THR A 525 1.50 4.66 11.36
CA THR A 525 0.91 3.36 10.99
C THR A 525 1.69 2.69 9.86
N PHE A 526 2.17 3.44 8.87
CA PHE A 526 2.99 2.90 7.78
C PHE A 526 4.39 2.43 8.20
N ILE A 527 4.85 2.80 9.39
CA ILE A 527 6.22 2.54 9.88
C ILE A 527 6.21 1.56 11.07
N GLN A 528 5.09 1.48 11.81
CA GLN A 528 4.90 0.57 12.94
C GLN A 528 4.78 -0.87 12.50
N ASP A 529 3.94 -1.12 11.49
CA ASP A 529 3.52 -2.46 11.11
C ASP A 529 3.65 -2.66 9.60
N ASP A 530 4.38 -3.71 9.23
CA ASP A 530 4.64 -4.09 7.84
C ASP A 530 3.47 -4.87 7.19
N ASN A 531 2.28 -4.87 7.81
CA ASN A 531 1.15 -5.65 7.34
C ASN A 531 0.18 -4.82 6.46
N LEU A 532 -0.43 -5.50 5.48
CA LEU A 532 -1.35 -4.90 4.51
C LEU A 532 -2.54 -4.21 5.20
N VAL A 533 -2.99 -4.74 6.34
CA VAL A 533 -4.08 -4.18 7.15
C VAL A 533 -3.72 -2.77 7.64
N SER A 534 -2.51 -2.58 8.16
CA SER A 534 -2.00 -1.28 8.61
C SER A 534 -1.82 -0.32 7.44
N PHE A 535 -1.41 -0.81 6.28
CA PHE A 535 -1.38 -0.01 5.06
C PHE A 535 -2.77 0.49 4.64
N VAL A 536 -3.78 -0.38 4.66
CA VAL A 536 -5.18 -0.01 4.35
C VAL A 536 -5.71 0.99 5.38
N TRP A 537 -5.47 0.76 6.67
CA TRP A 537 -5.87 1.69 7.72
C TRP A 537 -5.17 3.05 7.60
N GLY A 538 -3.87 3.06 7.31
CA GLY A 538 -3.12 4.26 7.02
C GLY A 538 -3.71 5.03 5.83
N ALA A 539 -4.06 4.34 4.75
CA ALA A 539 -4.70 4.95 3.58
C ALA A 539 -6.11 5.50 3.90
N LEU A 540 -6.93 4.79 4.67
CA LEU A 540 -8.23 5.28 5.14
C LEU A 540 -8.09 6.51 6.04
N LYS A 541 -7.10 6.54 6.93
CA LYS A 541 -6.80 7.73 7.77
C LYS A 541 -6.37 8.93 6.92
N ILE A 542 -5.52 8.73 5.91
CA ILE A 542 -5.15 9.77 4.93
C ILE A 542 -6.39 10.32 4.21
N ARG A 543 -7.34 9.45 3.84
CA ARG A 543 -8.61 9.85 3.21
C ARG A 543 -9.45 10.72 4.12
N THR A 544 -9.69 10.27 5.35
CA THR A 544 -10.44 11.05 6.33
C THR A 544 -9.76 12.39 6.59
N CYS A 545 -8.43 12.41 6.69
CA CYS A 545 -7.65 13.62 6.87
C CYS A 545 -7.88 14.63 5.72
N TYR A 546 -7.77 14.19 4.46
CA TYR A 546 -8.01 15.06 3.31
C TYR A 546 -9.45 15.59 3.24
N GLN A 547 -10.44 14.76 3.59
CA GLN A 547 -11.84 15.18 3.65
C GLN A 547 -12.07 16.25 4.72
N ASN A 548 -11.54 16.05 5.93
CA ASN A 548 -11.66 17.04 6.99
C ASN A 548 -10.99 18.37 6.61
N TYR A 549 -9.83 18.33 5.95
CA TYR A 549 -9.19 19.55 5.44
C TYR A 549 -10.07 20.27 4.41
N LYS A 550 -10.80 19.57 3.54
CA LYS A 550 -11.78 20.19 2.63
C LYS A 550 -12.91 20.85 3.38
N THR A 551 -13.46 20.20 4.40
CA THR A 551 -14.48 20.81 5.27
C THR A 551 -13.94 22.07 5.95
N CYS A 552 -12.70 22.04 6.47
CA CYS A 552 -12.07 23.23 7.05
C CYS A 552 -11.83 24.34 6.01
N LEU A 553 -11.59 24.00 4.73
CA LEU A 553 -11.45 24.98 3.66
C LEU A 553 -12.79 25.65 3.31
N GLU A 554 -13.89 24.90 3.32
CA GLU A 554 -15.24 25.45 3.16
C GLU A 554 -15.58 26.43 4.29
N MET A 555 -15.16 26.13 5.53
CA MET A 555 -15.32 27.04 6.67
C MET A 555 -14.61 28.40 6.52
N ILE A 556 -13.58 28.49 5.67
CA ILE A 556 -12.90 29.75 5.32
C ILE A 556 -13.68 30.50 4.23
N ALA A 557 -14.24 29.78 3.26
CA ALA A 557 -14.95 30.38 2.12
C ALA A 557 -16.25 31.10 2.53
N ASP A 558 -16.94 30.57 3.54
CA ASP A 558 -18.23 31.11 4.02
C ASP A 558 -18.10 32.26 5.04
N GLN A 559 -16.90 32.82 5.23
CA GLN A 559 -16.59 33.74 6.33
C GLN A 559 -16.85 35.23 6.01
N PRO A 560 -17.49 36.01 6.92
CA PRO A 560 -17.63 37.45 6.76
C PRO A 560 -16.29 38.20 6.84
N HIS A 561 -16.04 39.13 5.91
CA HIS A 561 -14.79 39.91 5.83
C HIS A 561 -14.40 40.67 7.11
N SER A 562 -15.32 40.98 8.02
CA SER A 562 -15.05 41.69 9.27
C SER A 562 -14.36 40.85 10.36
N LEU A 563 -14.42 39.51 10.27
CA LEU A 563 -13.77 38.59 11.23
C LEU A 563 -12.35 38.20 10.80
N SER A 564 -12.06 38.28 9.49
CA SER A 564 -10.80 37.93 8.76
C SER A 564 -9.46 38.43 9.29
N GLN A 565 -9.43 39.15 10.41
CA GLN A 565 -8.22 39.79 10.92
C GLN A 565 -7.75 39.28 12.29
N SER A 566 -8.50 38.41 12.98
CA SER A 566 -8.07 37.89 14.29
C SER A 566 -6.82 37.00 14.16
N PRO A 567 -5.87 37.02 15.12
CA PRO A 567 -4.68 36.15 15.07
C PRO A 567 -5.02 34.66 15.02
N LEU A 568 -6.00 34.23 15.82
CA LEU A 568 -6.47 32.83 15.87
C LEU A 568 -7.06 32.36 14.53
N GLU A 569 -7.70 33.28 13.80
CA GLU A 569 -8.24 32.95 12.48
C GLU A 569 -7.15 32.80 11.43
N LYS A 570 -6.16 33.71 11.43
CA LYS A 570 -4.97 33.58 10.58
C LYS A 570 -4.20 32.29 10.87
N ASP A 571 -4.17 31.85 12.12
CA ASP A 571 -3.60 30.55 12.51
C ASP A 571 -4.38 29.37 11.92
N PHE A 572 -5.72 29.41 11.99
CA PHE A 572 -6.58 28.41 11.38
C PHE A 572 -6.42 28.37 9.86
N GLU A 573 -6.54 29.51 9.19
CA GLU A 573 -6.41 29.64 7.74
C GLU A 573 -5.07 29.10 7.23
N ALA A 574 -3.98 29.44 7.90
CA ALA A 574 -2.66 28.96 7.55
C ALA A 574 -2.52 27.44 7.73
N GLY A 575 -3.14 26.85 8.76
CA GLY A 575 -3.17 25.39 8.95
C GLY A 575 -3.97 24.67 7.87
N VAL A 576 -5.11 25.21 7.47
CA VAL A 576 -5.90 24.66 6.37
C VAL A 576 -5.14 24.76 5.05
N HIS A 577 -4.50 25.90 4.77
CA HIS A 577 -3.65 26.08 3.60
C HIS A 577 -2.44 25.15 3.59
N PHE A 578 -1.82 24.90 4.75
CA PHE A 578 -0.74 23.93 4.89
C PHE A 578 -1.20 22.51 4.51
N GLY A 579 -2.33 22.06 5.06
CA GLY A 579 -2.90 20.74 4.77
C GLY A 579 -3.33 20.58 3.31
N ILE A 580 -4.22 21.46 2.83
CA ILE A 580 -4.72 21.42 1.43
C ILE A 580 -3.58 21.55 0.43
N GLY A 581 -2.64 22.46 0.70
CA GLY A 581 -1.46 22.67 -0.12
C GLY A 581 -0.58 21.44 -0.20
N GLY A 582 -0.26 20.85 0.96
CA GLY A 582 0.56 19.64 1.06
C GLY A 582 -0.07 18.42 0.40
N PHE A 583 -1.37 18.17 0.63
CA PHE A 583 -2.08 17.06 -0.01
C PHE A 583 -2.09 17.17 -1.54
N ASN A 584 -2.48 18.33 -2.06
CA ASN A 584 -2.51 18.53 -3.52
C ASN A 584 -1.13 18.37 -4.15
N LEU A 585 -0.09 18.88 -3.48
CA LEU A 585 1.29 18.77 -3.94
C LEU A 585 1.77 17.31 -3.95
N VAL A 586 1.61 16.58 -2.84
CA VAL A 586 2.02 15.17 -2.72
C VAL A 586 1.25 14.28 -3.69
N LEU A 587 -0.07 14.45 -3.81
CA LEU A 587 -0.88 13.69 -4.75
C LEU A 587 -0.46 13.94 -6.21
N SER A 588 -0.04 15.16 -6.55
CA SER A 588 0.45 15.51 -7.90
C SER A 588 1.81 14.87 -8.27
N LEU A 589 2.50 14.29 -7.29
CA LEU A 589 3.78 13.60 -7.49
C LEU A 589 3.61 12.08 -7.69
N LEU A 590 2.40 11.55 -7.47
CA LEU A 590 2.14 10.13 -7.63
C LEU A 590 2.06 9.75 -9.13
N PRO A 591 2.45 8.53 -9.50
CA PRO A 591 2.28 8.03 -10.86
C PRO A 591 0.82 8.12 -11.34
N PRO A 592 0.55 8.39 -12.64
CA PRO A 592 -0.80 8.57 -13.18
C PRO A 592 -1.78 7.42 -12.90
N ILE A 593 -1.26 6.20 -12.79
CA ILE A 593 -2.06 5.01 -12.44
C ILE A 593 -2.63 5.15 -11.02
N ILE A 594 -1.81 5.62 -10.09
CA ILE A 594 -2.21 5.80 -8.69
C ILE A 594 -3.15 7.01 -8.58
N ILE A 595 -2.88 8.11 -9.28
CA ILE A 595 -3.77 9.28 -9.33
C ILE A 595 -5.17 8.89 -9.81
N LYS A 596 -5.29 8.16 -10.93
CA LYS A 596 -6.60 7.72 -11.45
C LYS A 596 -7.39 6.83 -10.47
N LEU A 597 -6.69 6.01 -9.69
CA LEU A 597 -7.31 5.19 -8.65
C LEU A 597 -7.81 6.05 -7.48
N LEU A 598 -7.02 7.05 -7.08
CA LEU A 598 -7.36 7.97 -5.99
C LEU A 598 -8.48 8.94 -6.37
N GLU A 599 -8.50 9.43 -7.62
CA GLU A 599 -9.57 10.29 -8.18
C GLU A 599 -10.93 9.63 -8.13
N TRP A 600 -11.00 8.34 -8.48
CA TRP A 600 -12.24 7.58 -8.39
C TRP A 600 -12.76 7.46 -6.95
N VAL A 601 -11.87 7.42 -5.97
CA VAL A 601 -12.23 7.40 -4.54
C VAL A 601 -12.56 8.80 -4.03
N GLY A 602 -12.20 9.88 -4.74
CA GLY A 602 -12.51 11.28 -4.40
C GLY A 602 -11.30 12.15 -4.02
N PHE A 603 -10.09 11.67 -4.30
CA PHE A 603 -8.85 12.44 -4.17
C PHE A 603 -8.42 12.99 -5.53
N SER A 604 -8.34 14.31 -5.67
CA SER A 604 -7.66 14.93 -6.80
C SER A 604 -6.44 15.70 -6.29
N GLY A 605 -5.34 15.62 -7.04
CA GLY A 605 -4.12 16.35 -6.74
C GLY A 605 -3.80 17.33 -7.85
N ASP A 606 -3.84 18.62 -7.54
CA ASP A 606 -3.41 19.67 -8.47
C ASP A 606 -2.16 20.36 -7.94
N ARG A 607 -1.05 20.21 -8.66
CA ARG A 607 0.25 20.80 -8.30
C ARG A 607 0.19 22.32 -8.13
N PHE A 608 -0.46 23.02 -9.07
CA PHE A 608 -0.52 24.48 -9.06
C PHE A 608 -1.39 24.97 -7.92
N LEU A 609 -2.54 24.31 -7.70
CA LEU A 609 -3.39 24.59 -6.55
C LEU A 609 -2.65 24.36 -5.23
N GLY A 610 -1.89 23.25 -5.14
CA GLY A 610 -1.06 22.91 -3.99
C GLY A 610 -0.04 24.01 -3.66
N ILE A 611 0.76 24.41 -4.66
CA ILE A 611 1.76 25.48 -4.53
C ILE A 611 1.09 26.82 -4.14
N ASN A 612 -0.03 27.17 -4.77
CA ASN A 612 -0.76 28.41 -4.47
C ASN A 612 -1.27 28.46 -3.03
N HIS A 613 -1.83 27.36 -2.50
CA HIS A 613 -2.27 27.30 -1.11
C HIS A 613 -1.09 27.42 -0.13
N LEU A 614 0.03 26.73 -0.39
CA LEU A 614 1.22 26.87 0.44
C LEU A 614 1.76 28.30 0.43
N HIS A 615 1.76 28.97 -0.73
CA HIS A 615 2.14 30.38 -0.83
C HIS A 615 1.23 31.27 0.02
N LYS A 616 -0.09 31.09 -0.05
CA LYS A 616 -1.04 31.83 0.81
C LYS A 616 -0.75 31.58 2.29
N GLY A 617 -0.55 30.33 2.68
CA GLY A 617 -0.23 29.95 4.05
C GLY A 617 1.13 30.48 4.54
N SER A 618 2.11 30.69 3.65
CA SER A 618 3.46 31.16 4.00
C SER A 618 3.56 32.66 4.28
N LYS A 619 2.64 33.47 3.75
CA LYS A 619 2.69 34.96 3.83
C LYS A 619 2.23 35.50 5.19
N GLY A 620 1.65 34.66 6.05
CA GLY A 620 1.11 35.05 7.34
C GLY A 620 2.17 35.14 8.45
N GLN A 621 1.77 35.74 9.59
CA GLN A 621 2.46 35.57 10.87
C GLN A 621 1.64 34.60 11.71
N SER A 622 1.75 33.32 11.37
CA SER A 622 1.01 32.24 12.02
C SER A 622 1.91 31.07 12.36
N LEU A 623 1.44 30.20 13.25
CA LEU A 623 2.15 29.02 13.71
C LEU A 623 2.53 28.06 12.56
N ARG A 624 1.67 27.95 11.52
CA ARG A 624 1.91 27.09 10.35
C ARG A 624 2.63 27.79 9.19
N SER A 625 2.80 29.12 9.22
CA SER A 625 3.43 29.84 8.11
C SER A 625 4.85 29.34 7.79
N PRO A 626 5.75 29.13 8.77
CA PRO A 626 7.07 28.56 8.50
C PRO A 626 7.02 27.13 7.94
N LEU A 627 6.01 26.33 8.32
CA LEU A 627 5.85 24.96 7.81
C LEU A 627 5.45 24.95 6.33
N CYS A 628 4.59 25.88 5.90
CA CYS A 628 4.29 26.11 4.48
C CYS A 628 5.57 26.45 3.69
N SER A 629 6.37 27.37 4.21
CA SER A 629 7.65 27.76 3.60
C SER A 629 8.62 26.59 3.51
N LEU A 630 8.77 25.81 4.58
CA LEU A 630 9.64 24.62 4.59
C LEU A 630 9.19 23.56 3.58
N LEU A 631 7.88 23.38 3.38
CA LEU A 631 7.36 22.43 2.38
C LEU A 631 7.59 22.91 0.94
N LEU A 632 7.43 24.22 0.67
CA LEU A 632 7.80 24.82 -0.62
C LEU A 632 9.30 24.68 -0.90
N LEU A 633 10.14 24.96 0.10
CA LEU A 633 11.60 24.80 0.00
C LEU A 633 11.97 23.34 -0.26
N ALA A 634 11.39 22.39 0.47
CA ALA A 634 11.59 20.96 0.24
C ALA A 634 11.21 20.57 -1.19
N TYR A 635 10.07 21.05 -1.67
CA TYR A 635 9.59 20.76 -3.01
C TYR A 635 10.54 21.25 -4.10
N HIS A 636 10.88 22.55 -4.09
CA HIS A 636 11.67 23.17 -5.14
C HIS A 636 13.16 22.82 -5.09
N THR A 637 13.71 22.54 -3.92
CA THR A 637 15.16 22.30 -3.77
C THR A 637 15.52 20.82 -3.64
N TRP A 638 14.60 19.95 -3.22
CA TRP A 638 14.91 18.54 -2.93
C TRP A 638 14.05 17.56 -3.71
N ILE A 639 12.71 17.63 -3.57
CA ILE A 639 11.78 16.64 -4.15
C ILE A 639 11.82 16.67 -5.68
N THR A 640 11.75 17.86 -6.29
CA THR A 640 11.78 18.00 -7.77
C THR A 640 13.05 17.42 -8.39
N GLN A 641 14.20 17.61 -7.73
CA GLN A 641 15.48 17.06 -8.19
C GLN A 641 15.58 15.56 -7.99
N TYR A 642 15.19 15.06 -6.81
CA TYR A 642 15.27 13.64 -6.50
C TYR A 642 14.36 12.81 -7.40
N LEU A 643 13.13 13.28 -7.66
CA LEU A 643 12.19 12.62 -8.59
C LEU A 643 12.50 12.96 -10.07
N GLY A 644 13.41 13.92 -10.30
CA GLY A 644 13.83 14.46 -11.59
C GLY A 644 12.70 15.02 -12.46
N ASN A 645 11.76 15.73 -11.84
CA ASN A 645 10.71 16.52 -12.50
C ASN A 645 11.24 17.84 -13.12
N GLY A 646 12.56 18.04 -13.09
CA GLY A 646 13.27 19.21 -13.57
C GLY A 646 13.75 20.12 -12.44
N ASP A 647 14.31 21.27 -12.82
CA ASP A 647 14.76 22.27 -11.86
C ASP A 647 13.56 22.94 -11.21
N GLY A 648 13.46 22.87 -9.88
CA GLY A 648 12.47 23.63 -9.13
C GLY A 648 12.73 25.13 -9.21
N ASP A 649 11.83 25.94 -8.67
CA ASP A 649 11.98 27.40 -8.65
C ASP A 649 12.95 27.83 -7.54
N ILE A 650 14.23 27.92 -7.90
CA ILE A 650 15.31 28.20 -6.95
C ILE A 650 15.33 29.68 -6.54
N ASP A 651 14.91 30.58 -7.41
CA ASP A 651 14.86 32.02 -7.11
C ASP A 651 13.72 32.30 -6.13
N GLN A 652 12.54 31.73 -6.36
CA GLN A 652 11.45 31.77 -5.38
C GLN A 652 11.85 31.10 -4.05
N SER A 653 12.61 30.01 -4.10
CA SER A 653 13.12 29.36 -2.88
C SER A 653 14.01 30.30 -2.07
N GLU A 654 14.86 31.09 -2.73
CA GLU A 654 15.68 32.09 -2.06
C GLU A 654 14.82 33.21 -1.46
N GLU A 655 13.84 33.74 -2.20
CA GLU A 655 12.88 34.75 -1.70
C GLU A 655 12.12 34.28 -0.45
N ILE A 656 11.65 33.03 -0.44
CA ILE A 656 10.96 32.43 0.71
C ILE A 656 11.90 32.28 1.91
N LEU A 657 13.17 31.95 1.68
CA LEU A 657 14.14 31.64 2.72
C LEU A 657 14.71 32.89 3.42
N GLN A 658 14.91 34.00 2.71
CA GLN A 658 15.57 35.19 3.28
C GLN A 658 14.90 35.74 4.56
N PRO A 659 13.56 35.88 4.64
CA PRO A 659 12.89 36.32 5.87
C PRO A 659 13.10 35.35 7.04
N LEU A 660 13.15 34.04 6.76
CA LEU A 660 13.37 33.01 7.77
C LEU A 660 14.80 33.03 8.30
N LEU A 661 15.80 33.24 7.44
CA LEU A 661 17.20 33.43 7.85
C LEU A 661 17.39 34.72 8.64
N THR A 662 16.64 35.77 8.32
CA THR A 662 16.68 37.03 9.09
C THR A 662 16.10 36.83 10.50
N THR A 663 15.00 36.07 10.59
CA THR A 663 14.32 35.78 11.86
C THR A 663 15.10 34.77 12.71
N PHE A 664 15.68 33.75 12.07
CA PHE A 664 16.38 32.62 12.70
C PHE A 664 17.78 32.45 12.09
N PRO A 665 18.72 33.38 12.32
CA PRO A 665 20.03 33.39 11.65
C PRO A 665 20.92 32.20 12.00
N LYS A 666 20.61 31.50 13.10
CA LYS A 666 21.30 30.29 13.55
C LYS A 666 20.46 29.03 13.38
N GLY A 667 19.24 29.12 12.83
CA GLY A 667 18.35 27.97 12.70
C GLY A 667 18.90 26.93 11.72
N SER A 668 19.21 25.72 12.21
CA SER A 668 19.89 24.68 11.40
C SER A 668 19.07 24.25 10.19
N LEU A 669 17.75 24.19 10.29
CA LEU A 669 16.85 23.88 9.17
C LEU A 669 16.90 24.93 8.06
N PHE A 670 16.99 26.22 8.39
CA PHE A 670 17.06 27.28 7.37
C PHE A 670 18.45 27.35 6.75
N LEU A 671 19.50 27.15 7.55
CA LEU A 671 20.87 27.03 7.04
C LEU A 671 21.05 25.79 6.15
N PHE A 672 20.34 24.70 6.43
CA PHE A 672 20.26 23.54 5.53
C PHE A 672 19.74 23.95 4.15
N TYR A 673 18.59 24.64 4.09
CA TYR A 673 18.02 25.08 2.82
C TYR A 673 18.90 26.11 2.10
N ASP A 674 19.61 26.98 2.83
CA ASP A 674 20.59 27.89 2.23
C ASP A 674 21.74 27.12 1.56
N GLY A 675 22.24 26.07 2.23
CA GLY A 675 23.24 25.17 1.66
C GLY A 675 22.69 24.42 0.44
N ARG A 676 21.42 24.00 0.50
CA ARG A 676 20.76 23.27 -0.58
C ARG A 676 20.60 24.13 -1.82
N ILE A 677 20.13 25.37 -1.68
CA ILE A 677 20.04 26.34 -2.79
C ILE A 677 21.41 26.55 -3.44
N LYS A 678 22.49 26.67 -2.64
CA LYS A 678 23.87 26.79 -3.15
C LYS A 678 24.32 25.54 -3.90
N GLN A 679 24.06 24.35 -3.36
CA GLN A 679 24.40 23.07 -3.98
C GLN A 679 23.70 22.90 -5.32
N VAL A 680 22.41 23.22 -5.39
CA VAL A 680 21.61 23.17 -6.63
C VAL A 680 22.13 24.15 -7.67
N ARG A 681 22.58 25.35 -7.26
CA ARG A 681 23.23 26.32 -8.16
C ARG A 681 24.66 25.94 -8.55
N GLY A 682 25.15 24.76 -8.16
CA GLY A 682 26.51 24.30 -8.44
C GLY A 682 27.60 24.97 -7.60
N LYS A 683 27.24 25.77 -6.58
CA LYS A 683 28.18 26.44 -5.67
C LYS A 683 28.60 25.50 -4.53
N LEU A 684 29.25 24.40 -4.89
CA LEU A 684 29.52 23.27 -3.99
C LEU A 684 30.35 23.68 -2.75
N GLU A 685 31.37 24.53 -2.90
CA GLU A 685 32.21 24.95 -1.77
C GLU A 685 31.43 25.79 -0.74
N GLU A 686 30.56 26.69 -1.22
CA GLU A 686 29.69 27.47 -0.33
C GLU A 686 28.67 26.58 0.38
N ALA A 687 28.12 25.58 -0.33
CA ALA A 687 27.22 24.60 0.25
C ALA A 687 27.89 23.76 1.34
N ILE A 688 29.09 23.22 1.07
CA ILE A 688 29.90 22.46 2.04
C ILE A 688 30.16 23.29 3.30
N ASN A 689 30.61 24.54 3.14
CA ASN A 689 30.84 25.44 4.26
C ASN A 689 29.57 25.67 5.07
N ARG A 690 28.42 25.82 4.40
CA ARG A 690 27.14 26.01 5.07
C ARG A 690 26.69 24.78 5.85
N TYR A 691 26.82 23.57 5.28
CA TYR A 691 26.46 22.33 5.96
C TYR A 691 27.38 22.07 7.17
N LYS A 692 28.69 22.25 7.02
CA LYS A 692 29.65 22.16 8.15
C LYS A 692 29.29 23.16 9.25
N HIS A 693 28.99 24.40 8.90
CA HIS A 693 28.54 25.39 9.88
C HIS A 693 27.25 24.98 10.60
N SER A 694 26.27 24.43 9.86
CA SER A 694 25.01 23.95 10.43
C SER A 694 25.21 22.83 11.46
N ILE A 695 26.13 21.89 11.16
CA ILE A 695 26.53 20.83 12.10
C ILE A 695 27.13 21.42 13.38
N THR A 696 27.95 22.48 13.28
CA THR A 696 28.57 23.11 14.48
C THR A 696 27.59 23.86 15.37
N ILE A 697 26.49 24.38 14.80
CA ILE A 697 25.52 25.20 15.55
C ILE A 697 24.50 24.34 16.30
N GLN A 698 24.18 23.16 15.78
CA GLN A 698 23.18 22.28 16.36
C GLN A 698 23.83 21.01 16.90
N SER A 699 23.72 20.74 18.20
CA SER A 699 24.20 19.50 18.83
C SER A 699 23.12 18.71 19.56
N GLU A 700 21.90 19.24 19.73
CA GLU A 700 20.83 18.59 20.51
C GLU A 700 20.22 17.38 19.78
N ILE A 701 19.99 17.49 18.47
CA ILE A 701 19.42 16.41 17.64
C ILE A 701 20.48 15.93 16.65
N LYS A 702 21.22 14.89 17.03
CA LYS A 702 22.26 14.28 16.19
C LYS A 702 21.74 13.76 14.85
N GLN A 703 20.47 13.35 14.78
CA GLN A 703 19.88 12.83 13.55
C GLN A 703 19.82 13.88 12.43
N PHE A 704 19.78 15.19 12.76
CA PHE A 704 19.92 16.22 11.73
C PHE A 704 21.31 16.24 11.10
N HIS A 705 22.36 15.81 11.83
CA HIS A 705 23.70 15.62 11.26
C HIS A 705 23.71 14.62 10.14
N HIS A 706 22.86 13.58 10.19
CA HIS A 706 22.79 12.57 9.14
C HIS A 706 22.30 13.16 7.82
N ILE A 707 21.35 14.10 7.85
CA ILE A 707 20.91 14.82 6.64
C ILE A 707 22.06 15.64 6.06
N PHE A 708 22.83 16.33 6.91
CA PHE A 708 24.00 17.08 6.48
C PHE A 708 25.13 16.19 5.94
N TYR A 709 25.38 15.04 6.56
CA TYR A 709 26.37 14.07 6.07
C TYR A 709 25.99 13.50 4.71
N TRP A 710 24.70 13.25 4.47
CA TRP A 710 24.20 12.83 3.16
C TRP A 710 24.49 13.88 2.08
N GLU A 711 24.19 15.15 2.34
CA GLU A 711 24.46 16.20 1.35
C GLU A 711 25.95 16.49 1.18
N LEU A 712 26.74 16.48 2.27
CA LEU A 712 28.20 16.62 2.22
C LEU A 712 28.86 15.50 1.41
N MET A 713 28.41 14.26 1.60
CA MET A 713 28.86 13.09 0.83
C MET A 713 28.66 13.33 -0.67
N TRP A 714 27.48 13.78 -1.10
CA TRP A 714 27.21 14.06 -2.51
C TRP A 714 27.96 15.29 -3.04
N CYS A 715 28.12 16.34 -2.23
CA CYS A 715 28.93 17.51 -2.63
C CYS A 715 30.38 17.11 -2.92
N HIS A 716 31.00 16.33 -2.04
CA HIS A 716 32.36 15.83 -2.23
C HIS A 716 32.45 14.86 -3.41
N ALA A 717 31.49 13.94 -3.55
CA ALA A 717 31.43 13.05 -4.72
C ALA A 717 31.32 13.83 -6.05
N CYS A 718 30.51 14.89 -6.11
CA CYS A 718 30.41 15.76 -7.29
C CYS A 718 31.70 16.53 -7.59
N LYS A 719 32.50 16.86 -6.58
CA LYS A 719 33.84 17.44 -6.77
C LYS A 719 34.89 16.42 -7.20
N GLY A 720 34.61 15.13 -7.04
CA GLY A 720 35.58 14.05 -7.20
C GLY A 720 36.46 13.84 -5.96
N ASP A 721 36.10 14.41 -4.80
CA ASP A 721 36.75 14.21 -3.51
C ASP A 721 36.25 12.89 -2.88
N TRP A 722 36.66 11.76 -3.44
CA TRP A 722 36.12 10.44 -3.10
C TRP A 722 36.50 9.96 -1.69
N ALA A 723 37.66 10.39 -1.18
CA ALA A 723 38.10 10.08 0.18
C ALA A 723 37.18 10.73 1.23
N GLU A 724 36.80 11.98 1.04
CA GLU A 724 35.87 12.71 1.89
C GLU A 724 34.44 12.15 1.77
N ALA A 725 34.00 11.81 0.55
CA ALA A 725 32.71 11.13 0.34
C ALA A 725 32.66 9.78 1.07
N TYR A 726 33.77 9.03 1.07
CA TYR A 726 33.91 7.78 1.84
C TYR A 726 33.76 8.02 3.35
N GLN A 727 34.36 9.08 3.90
CA GLN A 727 34.23 9.38 5.33
C GLN A 727 32.78 9.66 5.72
N TYR A 728 32.08 10.53 4.98
CA TYR A 728 30.68 10.85 5.30
C TYR A 728 29.74 9.64 5.11
N ALA A 729 29.98 8.79 4.11
CA ALA A 729 29.28 7.50 3.99
C ALA A 729 29.56 6.57 5.18
N GLY A 730 30.78 6.62 5.72
CA GLY A 730 31.18 5.96 6.97
C GLY A 730 30.37 6.42 8.17
N ASN A 731 30.31 7.73 8.40
CA ASN A 731 29.54 8.33 9.50
C ASN A 731 28.05 7.93 9.41
N LEU A 732 27.47 7.96 8.21
CA LEU A 732 26.10 7.51 7.97
C LEU A 732 25.90 6.03 8.29
N PHE A 733 26.81 5.17 7.85
CA PHE A 733 26.73 3.73 8.14
C PHE A 733 26.82 3.43 9.64
N GLU A 734 27.65 4.16 10.36
CA GLU A 734 27.89 3.96 11.80
C GLU A 734 26.75 4.51 12.65
N GLU A 735 26.24 5.70 12.32
CA GLU A 735 25.31 6.43 13.18
C GLU A 735 23.84 6.32 12.75
N SER A 736 23.55 6.08 11.47
CA SER A 736 22.17 6.11 10.92
C SER A 736 21.58 4.72 10.76
N MET A 737 20.28 4.61 11.01
CA MET A 737 19.51 3.36 10.90
C MET A 737 18.63 3.27 9.65
N TRP A 738 18.59 4.32 8.81
CA TRP A 738 17.67 4.43 7.66
C TRP A 738 17.91 3.41 6.55
N SER A 739 19.17 3.16 6.15
CA SER A 739 19.52 2.06 5.24
C SER A 739 21.01 1.78 5.32
N LYS A 740 21.39 0.91 6.27
CA LYS A 740 22.79 0.49 6.45
C LYS A 740 23.34 -0.20 5.20
N THR A 741 22.49 -0.89 4.46
CA THR A 741 22.83 -1.51 3.16
C THR A 741 23.27 -0.46 2.15
N VAL A 742 22.48 0.61 1.94
CA VAL A 742 22.84 1.67 0.98
C VAL A 742 24.09 2.41 1.44
N TYR A 743 24.21 2.77 2.71
CA TYR A 743 25.39 3.48 3.21
C TYR A 743 26.67 2.65 3.08
N MET A 744 26.62 1.34 3.37
CA MET A 744 27.78 0.46 3.18
C MET A 744 28.12 0.27 1.69
N HIS A 745 27.11 0.20 0.82
CA HIS A 745 27.33 0.12 -0.63
C HIS A 745 28.01 1.38 -1.17
N LEU A 746 27.54 2.56 -0.76
CA LEU A 746 28.14 3.85 -1.13
C LEU A 746 29.57 3.95 -0.58
N LYS A 747 29.78 3.60 0.69
CA LYS A 747 31.11 3.54 1.31
C LYS A 747 32.06 2.64 0.52
N ALA A 748 31.64 1.43 0.15
CA ALA A 748 32.45 0.52 -0.64
C ALA A 748 32.75 1.05 -2.06
N SER A 749 31.76 1.69 -2.68
CA SER A 749 31.87 2.26 -4.03
C SER A 749 32.80 3.48 -4.07
N PHE A 750 32.70 4.38 -3.08
CA PHE A 750 33.61 5.53 -2.97
C PHE A 750 35.03 5.10 -2.64
N LYS A 751 35.22 4.07 -1.79
CA LYS A 751 36.55 3.50 -1.55
C LYS A 751 37.19 2.94 -2.83
N LEU A 752 36.41 2.17 -3.59
CA LEU A 752 36.85 1.63 -4.87
C LEU A 752 37.23 2.76 -5.84
N THR A 753 36.43 3.82 -5.90
CA THR A 753 36.65 4.96 -6.80
C THR A 753 37.84 5.80 -6.38
N ALA A 754 38.02 6.06 -5.08
CA ALA A 754 39.19 6.74 -4.52
C ALA A 754 40.49 6.01 -4.90
N ARG A 755 40.49 4.68 -4.79
CA ARG A 755 41.61 3.84 -5.22
C ARG A 755 41.90 3.99 -6.72
N LEU A 756 40.87 3.99 -7.57
CA LEU A 756 41.03 4.20 -9.02
C LEU A 756 41.52 5.63 -9.35
N ALA A 757 41.15 6.61 -8.54
CA ALA A 757 41.58 8.00 -8.66
C ALA A 757 42.92 8.31 -7.97
N ASN A 758 43.60 7.31 -7.39
CA ASN A 758 44.83 7.47 -6.60
C ASN A 758 44.70 8.46 -5.41
N GLN A 759 43.51 8.53 -4.80
CA GLN A 759 43.27 9.32 -3.60
C GLN A 759 43.50 8.44 -2.34
N PRO A 760 44.42 8.82 -1.45
CA PRO A 760 44.67 8.06 -0.24
C PRO A 760 43.49 8.16 0.74
N ILE A 761 43.13 7.04 1.37
CA ILE A 761 42.20 6.98 2.49
C ILE A 761 43.03 6.67 3.75
N SER A 762 42.74 7.35 4.86
CA SER A 762 43.47 7.18 6.12
C SER A 762 43.36 5.75 6.68
N ASP A 763 44.44 5.22 7.24
CA ASP A 763 44.58 3.81 7.62
C ASP A 763 43.67 3.37 8.80
N GLU A 764 43.27 4.26 9.72
CA GLU A 764 42.36 3.90 10.84
C GLU A 764 40.93 3.60 10.36
N GLU A 765 40.47 4.28 9.31
CA GLU A 765 39.18 4.10 8.67
C GLU A 765 39.22 3.10 7.51
N GLY A 766 40.42 2.79 6.99
CA GLY A 766 40.67 1.88 5.88
C GLY A 766 40.64 0.38 6.21
N ARG A 767 40.42 -0.01 7.48
CA ARG A 767 40.51 -1.40 7.98
C ARG A 767 39.71 -2.43 7.19
N HIS A 768 38.56 -2.05 6.64
CA HIS A 768 37.70 -2.96 5.88
C HIS A 768 37.93 -2.82 4.38
N THR A 769 38.23 -3.93 3.70
CA THR A 769 38.33 -3.94 2.23
C THR A 769 36.95 -3.73 1.59
N GLU A 770 36.94 -3.26 0.34
CA GLU A 770 35.73 -3.12 -0.48
C GLU A 770 35.00 -4.47 -0.58
N SER A 771 35.76 -5.55 -0.78
CA SER A 771 35.25 -6.93 -0.78
C SER A 771 34.62 -7.32 0.55
N PHE A 772 35.17 -6.89 1.70
CA PHE A 772 34.55 -7.15 2.99
C PHE A 772 33.20 -6.44 3.10
N MET A 773 33.14 -5.16 2.72
CA MET A 773 31.91 -4.36 2.78
C MET A 773 30.83 -4.89 1.83
N PHE A 774 31.17 -5.16 0.56
CA PHE A 774 30.21 -5.70 -0.42
C PHE A 774 29.64 -7.05 0.00
N ARG A 775 30.43 -7.91 0.65
CA ARG A 775 29.96 -9.22 1.13
C ARG A 775 28.91 -9.10 2.24
N ARG A 776 28.96 -8.02 3.02
CA ARG A 776 28.10 -7.82 4.19
C ARG A 776 26.83 -7.02 3.89
N LEU A 777 26.64 -6.51 2.67
CA LEU A 777 25.40 -5.79 2.31
C LEU A 777 24.12 -6.57 2.68
N PRO A 778 24.01 -7.90 2.42
CA PRO A 778 22.82 -8.65 2.80
C PRO A 778 22.55 -8.70 4.30
N ASP A 779 23.59 -8.57 5.15
CA ASP A 779 23.46 -8.60 6.62
C ASP A 779 22.62 -7.44 7.16
N PHE A 780 22.56 -6.33 6.40
CA PHE A 780 21.94 -5.08 6.82
C PHE A 780 20.63 -4.79 6.11
N LYS A 781 20.16 -5.72 5.25
CA LYS A 781 18.98 -5.53 4.42
C LYS A 781 17.74 -5.33 5.29
N GLN A 782 17.05 -4.22 5.07
CA GLN A 782 15.82 -3.87 5.76
C GLN A 782 14.62 -4.13 4.87
N ARG A 783 13.46 -4.28 5.50
CA ARG A 783 12.16 -4.32 4.83
C ARG A 783 11.30 -3.20 5.39
N ILE A 784 10.54 -2.55 4.53
CA ILE A 784 9.51 -1.57 4.90
C ILE A 784 8.23 -2.02 4.19
N ALA A 785 7.14 -2.15 4.93
CA ALA A 785 5.88 -2.71 4.44
C ALA A 785 6.06 -4.10 3.79
N GLY A 786 6.93 -4.93 4.35
CA GLY A 786 7.21 -6.29 3.88
C GLY A 786 8.06 -6.37 2.60
N GLN A 787 8.31 -5.24 1.92
CA GLN A 787 9.13 -5.16 0.72
C GLN A 787 10.55 -4.73 1.05
N SER A 788 11.52 -5.26 0.32
CA SER A 788 12.87 -4.70 0.31
C SER A 788 12.87 -3.37 -0.41
N LEU A 789 13.66 -2.43 0.10
CA LEU A 789 13.85 -1.15 -0.56
C LEU A 789 14.55 -1.40 -1.93
N PRO A 790 14.01 -0.88 -3.06
CA PRO A 790 14.58 -1.13 -4.38
C PRO A 790 16.06 -0.76 -4.50
N PHE A 791 16.50 0.29 -3.80
CA PHE A 791 17.91 0.69 -3.75
C PHE A 791 18.80 -0.31 -3.00
N GLU A 792 18.28 -1.02 -2.00
CA GLU A 792 19.03 -2.07 -1.30
C GLU A 792 19.17 -3.32 -2.19
N ASP A 793 18.12 -3.69 -2.92
CA ASP A 793 18.18 -4.77 -3.90
C ASP A 793 19.17 -4.45 -5.02
N PHE A 794 19.14 -3.21 -5.52
CA PHE A 794 20.12 -2.72 -6.49
C PHE A 794 21.56 -2.76 -5.94
N ALA A 795 21.77 -2.32 -4.71
CA ALA A 795 23.08 -2.34 -4.05
C ALA A 795 23.63 -3.78 -3.91
N ILE A 796 22.78 -4.74 -3.52
CA ILE A 796 23.12 -6.16 -3.40
C ILE A 796 23.41 -6.77 -4.78
N HIS A 797 22.59 -6.46 -5.78
CA HIS A 797 22.81 -6.88 -7.18
C HIS A 797 24.18 -6.42 -7.68
N LYS A 798 24.53 -5.14 -7.47
CA LYS A 798 25.85 -4.60 -7.83
C LYS A 798 26.99 -5.25 -7.05
N ALA A 799 26.79 -5.59 -5.77
CA ALA A 799 27.79 -6.31 -4.99
C ALA A 799 28.00 -7.74 -5.50
N ASN A 800 26.96 -8.45 -5.92
CA ASN A 800 27.09 -9.77 -6.54
C ASN A 800 27.90 -9.70 -7.84
N LYS A 801 27.57 -8.72 -8.71
CA LYS A 801 28.32 -8.44 -9.94
C LYS A 801 29.80 -8.16 -9.66
N TYR A 802 30.12 -7.42 -8.58
CA TYR A 802 31.50 -7.17 -8.16
C TYR A 802 32.30 -8.47 -7.90
N PHE A 803 31.68 -9.46 -7.27
CA PHE A 803 32.34 -10.76 -6.99
C PHE A 803 32.44 -11.64 -8.24
N GLU A 804 31.41 -11.67 -9.08
CA GLU A 804 31.44 -12.36 -10.39
C GLU A 804 32.56 -11.83 -11.28
N GLN A 805 32.83 -10.52 -11.20
CA GLN A 805 33.89 -9.84 -11.93
C GLN A 805 35.25 -9.83 -11.19
N LYS A 806 35.46 -10.72 -10.21
CA LYS A 806 36.73 -10.90 -9.47
C LYS A 806 37.23 -9.60 -8.81
N GLY A 807 36.33 -8.85 -8.21
CA GLY A 807 36.64 -7.65 -7.43
C GLY A 807 36.71 -6.36 -8.25
N ARG A 808 35.90 -6.27 -9.32
CA ARG A 808 35.81 -5.12 -10.21
C ARG A 808 34.33 -4.86 -10.52
N LEU A 809 33.93 -3.60 -10.67
CA LEU A 809 32.55 -3.19 -11.02
C LEU A 809 32.44 -2.68 -12.46
N PHE A 810 33.57 -2.54 -13.16
CA PHE A 810 33.65 -2.02 -14.52
C PHE A 810 34.90 -2.59 -15.22
N LEU A 811 34.73 -3.33 -16.32
CA LEU A 811 35.82 -3.61 -17.26
C LEU A 811 35.34 -3.71 -18.72
N PRO A 812 36.06 -3.06 -19.66
CA PRO A 812 36.04 -3.48 -21.03
C PRO A 812 36.92 -4.73 -21.25
N GLY A 813 36.33 -5.85 -21.69
CA GLY A 813 37.01 -6.81 -22.57
C GLY A 813 37.43 -8.19 -22.01
N VAL A 814 37.01 -8.64 -20.82
CA VAL A 814 37.52 -9.93 -20.28
C VAL A 814 36.44 -10.84 -19.65
N ASN A 815 35.14 -10.53 -19.74
CA ASN A 815 34.10 -11.31 -19.05
C ASN A 815 32.78 -11.40 -19.82
N GLU A 816 31.93 -12.35 -19.43
CA GLU A 816 30.59 -12.57 -19.98
C GLU A 816 29.69 -11.33 -19.92
N ASN A 817 29.90 -10.41 -18.97
CA ASN A 817 29.13 -9.17 -18.76
C ASN A 817 29.77 -7.92 -19.40
N TYR A 818 30.64 -8.08 -20.40
CA TYR A 818 31.34 -6.98 -21.07
C TYR A 818 30.38 -5.93 -21.66
N VAL A 819 29.25 -6.38 -22.21
CA VAL A 819 28.25 -5.49 -22.82
C VAL A 819 27.62 -4.58 -21.77
N ASP A 820 27.22 -5.12 -20.62
CA ASP A 820 26.62 -4.35 -19.53
C ASP A 820 27.54 -3.20 -19.07
N ASP A 821 28.83 -3.49 -18.87
CA ASP A 821 29.82 -2.49 -18.46
C ASP A 821 30.06 -1.44 -19.56
N LEU A 822 30.17 -1.88 -20.82
CA LEU A 822 30.36 -0.95 -21.94
C LEU A 822 29.14 -0.02 -22.12
N CYS A 823 27.93 -0.57 -22.03
CA CYS A 823 26.69 0.20 -22.10
C CYS A 823 26.61 1.24 -20.98
N LEU A 824 26.92 0.86 -19.74
CA LEU A 824 26.99 1.80 -18.60
C LEU A 824 28.05 2.88 -18.83
N GLY A 825 29.24 2.51 -19.31
CA GLY A 825 30.32 3.45 -19.59
C GLY A 825 29.92 4.47 -20.66
N LYS A 826 29.29 4.01 -21.75
CA LYS A 826 28.79 4.87 -22.83
C LYS A 826 27.63 5.76 -22.39
N LEU A 827 26.73 5.25 -21.54
CA LEU A 827 25.67 6.05 -20.94
C LEU A 827 26.25 7.20 -20.11
N LEU A 828 27.17 6.90 -19.18
CA LEU A 828 27.82 7.90 -18.34
C LEU A 828 28.62 8.92 -19.16
N GLN A 829 29.37 8.46 -20.16
CA GLN A 829 30.10 9.32 -21.09
C GLN A 829 29.14 10.28 -21.83
N GLY A 830 28.00 9.77 -22.31
CA GLY A 830 26.98 10.57 -22.98
C GLY A 830 26.37 11.63 -22.07
N MET A 831 26.07 11.28 -20.82
CA MET A 831 25.58 12.23 -19.81
C MET A 831 26.61 13.33 -19.50
N CYS A 832 27.90 12.98 -19.37
CA CYS A 832 28.96 13.97 -19.19
C CYS A 832 29.07 14.93 -20.38
N HIS A 833 29.05 14.41 -21.61
CA HIS A 833 29.05 15.26 -22.81
C HIS A 833 27.82 16.16 -22.89
N ARG A 834 26.64 15.67 -22.49
CA ARG A 834 25.43 16.49 -22.39
C ARG A 834 25.59 17.64 -21.39
N CYS A 835 26.16 17.38 -20.20
CA CYS A 835 26.46 18.42 -19.21
C CYS A 835 27.48 19.46 -19.73
N LEU A 836 28.44 19.02 -20.56
CA LEU A 836 29.41 19.90 -21.23
C LEU A 836 28.81 20.61 -22.46
N ASN A 837 27.55 20.36 -22.79
CA ASN A 837 26.86 20.83 -23.99
C ASN A 837 27.52 20.37 -25.33
N ASN A 838 28.27 19.26 -25.29
CA ASN A 838 28.85 18.57 -26.45
C ASN A 838 27.81 17.62 -27.05
N ARG A 839 26.81 18.18 -27.74
CA ARG A 839 25.59 17.46 -28.15
C ARG A 839 25.86 16.28 -29.08
N LYS A 840 26.77 16.43 -30.04
CA LYS A 840 27.07 15.37 -31.03
C LYS A 840 27.69 14.15 -30.36
N GLU A 841 28.70 14.37 -29.53
CA GLU A 841 29.40 13.34 -28.77
C GLU A 841 28.48 12.69 -27.73
N ALA A 842 27.60 13.49 -27.09
CA ALA A 842 26.56 12.98 -26.21
C ALA A 842 25.64 12.01 -26.96
N MET A 843 25.13 12.43 -28.12
CA MET A 843 24.21 11.64 -28.91
C MET A 843 24.86 10.34 -29.41
N GLU A 844 26.10 10.41 -29.88
CA GLU A 844 26.86 9.23 -30.31
C GLU A 844 27.03 8.22 -29.17
N CYS A 845 27.43 8.68 -27.98
CA CYS A 845 27.62 7.82 -26.82
C CYS A 845 26.30 7.20 -26.34
N LEU A 846 25.23 7.98 -26.28
CA LEU A 846 23.91 7.50 -25.84
C LEU A 846 23.31 6.48 -26.81
N ARG A 847 23.44 6.71 -28.14
CA ARG A 847 23.04 5.73 -29.16
C ARG A 847 23.85 4.45 -29.05
N ASN A 848 25.17 4.55 -28.89
CA ASN A 848 26.03 3.39 -28.71
C ASN A 848 25.61 2.53 -27.50
N SER A 849 25.24 3.18 -26.39
CA SER A 849 24.69 2.50 -25.21
C SER A 849 23.34 1.83 -25.51
N PHE A 850 22.41 2.55 -26.13
CA PHE A 850 21.06 2.06 -26.41
C PHE A 850 21.03 0.94 -27.48
N ASP A 851 21.79 1.06 -28.56
CA ASP A 851 21.78 0.08 -29.65
C ASP A 851 22.34 -1.28 -29.21
N ARG A 852 23.30 -1.27 -28.29
CA ARG A 852 23.90 -2.45 -27.65
C ARG A 852 23.09 -2.99 -26.48
N SER A 853 22.06 -2.28 -26.03
CA SER A 853 21.29 -2.68 -24.86
C SER A 853 20.49 -3.97 -25.08
N LYS A 854 20.39 -4.43 -26.34
CA LYS A 854 19.78 -5.70 -26.76
C LYS A 854 20.56 -6.91 -26.25
N ASP A 855 21.87 -6.75 -26.04
CA ASP A 855 22.81 -7.81 -25.67
C ASP A 855 23.16 -7.78 -24.15
N LEU A 856 22.38 -7.03 -23.35
CA LEU A 856 22.55 -6.97 -21.89
C LEU A 856 22.25 -8.33 -21.24
N LYS A 857 23.00 -8.66 -20.19
CA LYS A 857 22.82 -9.91 -19.45
C LYS A 857 22.27 -9.73 -18.05
N GLN A 858 22.55 -8.60 -17.40
CA GLN A 858 22.21 -8.38 -15.99
C GLN A 858 21.64 -6.98 -15.72
N ASP A 859 22.24 -5.93 -16.29
CA ASP A 859 21.91 -4.53 -15.99
C ASP A 859 20.84 -4.00 -16.96
N PHE A 860 19.69 -4.69 -17.06
CA PHE A 860 18.60 -4.36 -18.00
C PHE A 860 18.06 -2.93 -17.87
N TYR A 861 18.23 -2.29 -16.71
CA TYR A 861 17.87 -0.88 -16.51
C TYR A 861 18.61 0.08 -17.46
N LEU A 862 19.76 -0.30 -18.01
CA LEU A 862 20.53 0.55 -18.91
C LEU A 862 19.80 0.85 -20.22
N ALA A 863 18.99 -0.09 -20.73
CA ALA A 863 18.20 0.09 -21.95
C ALA A 863 17.22 1.27 -21.86
N PRO A 864 16.28 1.30 -20.89
CA PRO A 864 15.35 2.43 -20.77
C PRO A 864 16.03 3.73 -20.35
N TYR A 865 17.10 3.68 -19.54
CA TYR A 865 17.86 4.90 -19.20
C TYR A 865 18.56 5.48 -20.42
N GLY A 866 19.22 4.66 -21.24
CA GLY A 866 19.81 5.09 -22.51
C GLY A 866 18.76 5.72 -23.42
N CYS A 867 17.62 5.06 -23.59
CA CYS A 867 16.50 5.57 -24.39
C CYS A 867 15.97 6.92 -23.86
N ALA A 868 15.79 7.04 -22.54
CA ALA A 868 15.28 8.27 -21.92
C ALA A 868 16.27 9.42 -22.02
N GLU A 869 17.56 9.19 -21.83
CA GLU A 869 18.59 10.24 -21.95
C GLU A 869 18.70 10.75 -23.40
N ILE A 870 18.45 9.92 -24.41
CA ILE A 870 18.27 10.39 -25.80
C ILE A 870 17.06 11.32 -25.91
N GLY A 871 15.93 10.92 -25.34
CA GLY A 871 14.72 11.75 -25.32
C GLY A 871 14.92 13.10 -24.61
N PHE A 872 15.63 13.11 -23.48
CA PHE A 872 15.98 14.33 -22.77
C PHE A 872 16.96 15.21 -23.56
N LEU A 873 17.90 14.62 -24.31
CA LEU A 873 18.78 15.39 -25.18
C LEU A 873 18.00 16.10 -26.31
N TYR A 874 17.03 15.41 -26.93
CA TYR A 874 16.13 16.06 -27.90
C TYR A 874 15.25 17.15 -27.26
N LEU A 875 14.83 16.95 -26.01
CA LEU A 875 14.09 17.96 -25.26
C LEU A 875 14.93 19.22 -25.06
N ASP A 876 16.21 19.08 -24.71
CA ASP A 876 17.16 20.21 -24.59
C ASP A 876 17.39 20.92 -25.94
N GLU A 877 17.29 20.19 -27.05
CA GLU A 877 17.39 20.74 -28.41
C GLU A 877 16.10 21.43 -28.88
N GLY A 878 15.00 21.28 -28.16
CA GLY A 878 13.68 21.82 -28.53
C GLY A 878 12.90 20.96 -29.52
N ASP A 879 13.39 19.75 -29.86
CA ASP A 879 12.68 18.81 -30.72
C ASP A 879 11.67 18.00 -29.90
N LEU A 880 10.52 18.61 -29.65
CA LEU A 880 9.47 18.04 -28.80
C LEU A 880 8.91 16.73 -29.34
N GLY A 881 8.88 16.55 -30.66
CA GLY A 881 8.36 15.35 -31.32
C GLY A 881 9.24 14.13 -31.05
N ARG A 882 10.54 14.23 -31.35
CA ARG A 882 11.49 13.14 -31.08
C ARG A 882 11.69 12.93 -29.59
N ALA A 883 11.69 14.00 -28.78
CA ALA A 883 11.73 13.88 -27.34
C ALA A 883 10.56 13.03 -26.81
N GLN A 884 9.33 13.34 -27.22
CA GLN A 884 8.15 12.58 -26.83
C GLN A 884 8.22 11.12 -27.26
N GLU A 885 8.65 10.85 -28.49
CA GLU A 885 8.79 9.49 -29.03
C GLU A 885 9.73 8.63 -28.18
N TYR A 886 10.95 9.12 -27.92
CA TYR A 886 11.96 8.39 -27.15
C TYR A 886 11.57 8.23 -25.68
N LEU A 887 10.95 9.25 -25.08
CA LEU A 887 10.47 9.19 -23.69
C LEU A 887 9.33 8.19 -23.53
N GLU A 888 8.39 8.15 -24.47
CA GLU A 888 7.32 7.15 -24.51
C GLU A 888 7.87 5.73 -24.76
N ARG A 889 8.89 5.60 -25.61
CA ARG A 889 9.59 4.33 -25.84
C ARG A 889 10.30 3.85 -24.57
N ALA A 890 10.98 4.73 -23.86
CA ALA A 890 11.61 4.41 -22.57
C ALA A 890 10.55 3.94 -21.55
N ARG A 891 9.41 4.63 -21.47
CA ARG A 891 8.28 4.29 -20.58
C ARG A 891 7.66 2.91 -20.83
N LYS A 892 7.79 2.37 -22.04
CA LYS A 892 7.26 1.03 -22.39
C LYS A 892 8.12 -0.11 -21.86
N HIS A 893 9.37 0.12 -21.48
CA HIS A 893 10.21 -0.91 -20.89
C HIS A 893 9.68 -1.26 -19.51
N ARG A 894 9.41 -2.55 -19.29
CA ARG A 894 9.00 -3.10 -18.00
C ARG A 894 10.19 -3.84 -17.39
N ASP A 895 10.14 -4.10 -16.08
CA ASP A 895 11.00 -5.09 -15.41
C ASP A 895 12.44 -4.64 -15.10
N HIS A 896 12.61 -3.50 -14.43
CA HIS A 896 13.90 -3.15 -13.83
C HIS A 896 13.78 -2.51 -12.44
N LEU A 897 14.78 -2.75 -11.57
CA LEU A 897 14.80 -2.35 -10.16
C LEU A 897 14.63 -0.83 -9.91
N LEU A 898 14.85 0.00 -10.92
CA LEU A 898 14.82 1.47 -10.84
C LEU A 898 13.68 2.12 -11.65
N GLN A 899 12.68 1.33 -12.05
CA GLN A 899 11.60 1.77 -12.94
C GLN A 899 10.83 2.99 -12.42
N SER A 900 10.45 2.97 -11.14
CA SER A 900 9.66 4.04 -10.53
C SER A 900 10.33 5.40 -10.65
N LEU A 901 11.65 5.47 -10.46
CA LEU A 901 12.40 6.72 -10.52
C LEU A 901 12.47 7.27 -11.95
N LEU A 902 12.83 6.41 -12.92
CA LEU A 902 12.92 6.82 -14.31
C LEU A 902 11.56 7.25 -14.86
N HIS A 903 10.49 6.53 -14.52
CA HIS A 903 9.13 6.86 -14.93
C HIS A 903 8.68 8.22 -14.42
N LEU A 904 9.07 8.61 -13.19
CA LEU A 904 8.77 9.94 -12.67
C LEU A 904 9.48 11.04 -13.49
N ARG A 905 10.77 10.84 -13.81
CA ARG A 905 11.53 11.76 -14.68
C ARG A 905 10.88 11.93 -16.06
N ILE A 906 10.54 10.80 -16.68
CA ILE A 906 9.87 10.76 -17.99
C ILE A 906 8.51 11.47 -17.90
N HIS A 907 7.73 11.22 -16.85
CA HIS A 907 6.42 11.84 -16.67
C HIS A 907 6.53 13.35 -16.53
N GLY A 908 7.48 13.84 -15.73
CA GLY A 908 7.74 15.28 -15.59
C GLY A 908 8.12 15.94 -16.92
N ALA A 909 8.96 15.28 -17.73
CA ALA A 909 9.32 15.78 -19.06
C ALA A 909 8.14 15.79 -20.05
N LEU A 910 7.33 14.73 -20.08
CA LEU A 910 6.13 14.67 -20.93
C LEU A 910 5.10 15.74 -20.55
N GLN A 911 4.90 16.02 -19.25
CA GLN A 911 4.05 17.13 -18.80
C GLN A 911 4.55 18.49 -19.33
N LYS A 912 5.87 18.72 -19.34
CA LYS A 912 6.45 19.95 -19.91
C LYS A 912 6.22 20.05 -21.42
N ILE A 913 6.34 18.95 -22.15
CA ILE A 913 6.05 18.89 -23.59
C ILE A 913 4.57 19.24 -23.86
N GLU A 914 3.64 18.64 -23.09
CA GLU A 914 2.21 18.94 -23.21
C GLU A 914 1.91 20.42 -22.95
N GLN A 915 2.46 21.00 -21.88
CA GLN A 915 2.28 22.43 -21.56
C GLN A 915 2.82 23.36 -22.67
N ASN A 916 3.98 23.02 -23.25
CA ASN A 916 4.56 23.78 -24.36
C ASN A 916 3.79 23.60 -25.67
N SER A 917 3.14 22.46 -25.89
CA SER A 917 2.28 22.25 -27.07
C SER A 917 0.98 23.05 -27.00
N VAL A 918 0.41 23.23 -25.79
CA VAL A 918 -0.83 23.98 -25.55
C VAL A 918 -0.60 25.50 -25.64
N SER A 919 0.59 26.00 -25.30
CA SER A 919 0.93 27.43 -25.42
C SER A 919 1.13 27.90 -26.88
N VAL A 920 1.47 26.99 -27.80
CA VAL A 920 1.56 27.26 -29.25
C VAL A 920 0.17 27.33 -29.92
N GLY A 921 -0.88 26.77 -29.30
CA GLY A 921 -2.25 26.71 -29.82
C GLY A 921 -3.19 27.85 -29.39
N ARG A 922 -2.73 28.84 -28.61
CA ARG A 922 -3.54 30.02 -28.23
C ARG A 922 -3.00 31.29 -28.91
N PRO A 923 -3.83 32.10 -29.59
CA PRO A 923 -3.40 33.45 -29.98
C PRO A 923 -3.09 34.24 -28.70
N GLN A 924 -1.85 34.70 -28.57
CA GLN A 924 -1.42 35.54 -27.47
C GLN A 924 -2.19 36.86 -27.47
N VAL A 925 -3.00 37.10 -26.45
CA VAL A 925 -3.39 38.45 -26.06
C VAL A 925 -2.20 39.02 -25.28
N ALA A 926 -1.54 40.00 -25.89
CA ALA A 926 -0.41 40.69 -25.30
C ALA A 926 -0.80 41.40 -23.98
N HIS A 927 -0.11 41.06 -22.90
CA HIS A 927 0.17 42.00 -21.83
C HIS A 927 1.67 42.23 -21.81
N GLY A 928 2.03 43.48 -22.14
CA GLY A 928 3.41 43.89 -22.38
C GLY A 928 4.24 43.88 -21.12
N GLN A 929 5.44 43.31 -21.24
CA GLN A 929 6.63 43.83 -20.58
C GLN A 929 7.74 43.83 -21.63
N GLU A 930 8.19 45.03 -21.96
CA GLU A 930 9.29 45.32 -22.87
C GLU A 930 10.59 44.72 -22.32
N PHE A 931 11.24 43.86 -23.10
CA PHE A 931 12.68 43.66 -23.01
C PHE A 931 13.31 44.19 -24.30
N VAL A 932 14.00 45.31 -24.15
CA VAL A 932 14.80 45.97 -25.18
C VAL A 932 16.04 45.10 -25.46
N GLN A 933 16.18 44.61 -26.69
CA GLN A 933 17.49 44.27 -27.25
C GLN A 933 17.64 44.89 -28.64
N ASN A 934 18.66 45.76 -28.74
CA ASN A 934 19.07 46.45 -29.95
C ASN A 934 19.73 45.49 -30.94
N GLY A 935 19.20 45.47 -32.17
CA GLY A 935 19.91 45.63 -33.44
C GLY A 935 21.03 44.65 -33.82
N THR A 936 20.78 43.83 -34.85
CA THR A 936 21.20 44.18 -36.24
C THR A 936 20.56 43.22 -37.25
N GLN A 937 19.98 43.82 -38.29
CA GLN A 937 19.36 43.17 -39.44
C GLN A 937 20.42 42.64 -40.42
N ASN A 938 20.12 41.54 -41.10
CA ASN A 938 20.22 41.40 -42.56
C ASN A 938 19.39 40.19 -43.03
N GLU A 939 18.23 40.50 -43.62
CA GLU A 939 17.80 40.13 -45.00
C GLU A 939 18.58 39.01 -45.73
N LEU A 940 18.06 38.12 -46.57
CA LEU A 940 16.75 37.81 -47.17
C LEU A 940 17.00 36.57 -48.07
N GLN A 941 16.05 35.65 -48.21
CA GLN A 941 15.54 35.08 -49.50
C GLN A 941 15.15 33.61 -49.46
N ILE A 942 13.89 33.42 -49.86
CA ILE A 942 13.22 32.17 -50.25
C ILE A 942 13.55 31.93 -51.74
N MET A 943 13.95 30.70 -52.09
CA MET A 943 13.69 30.12 -53.42
C MET A 943 13.50 28.60 -53.29
N ASN A 944 12.36 28.14 -53.80
CA ASN A 944 12.00 26.75 -54.08
C ASN A 944 12.72 26.24 -55.34
N SER A 945 13.08 24.95 -55.36
CA SER A 945 13.01 23.97 -56.48
C SER A 945 13.86 22.76 -56.07
N GLU A 946 13.23 21.61 -55.79
CA GLU A 946 12.94 20.52 -56.73
C GLU A 946 14.12 19.54 -56.95
N GLU A 947 13.85 18.30 -56.52
CA GLU A 947 14.33 17.01 -57.04
C GLU A 947 15.83 16.67 -56.85
N MET A 948 16.25 15.44 -56.55
CA MET A 948 15.65 14.13 -56.81
C MET A 948 16.37 13.07 -55.94
N THR A 949 15.60 12.13 -55.39
CA THR A 949 15.88 10.68 -55.29
C THR A 949 17.33 10.19 -55.13
N GLU A 950 17.58 9.45 -54.05
CA GLU A 950 17.96 8.03 -54.17
C GLU A 950 17.40 7.24 -52.97
N SER A 951 16.56 6.28 -53.32
CA SER A 951 15.85 5.32 -52.48
C SER A 951 16.65 4.03 -52.30
N GLU A 952 16.09 3.17 -51.45
CA GLU A 952 16.25 1.72 -51.28
C GLU A 952 16.97 1.33 -49.97
N ASP A 953 16.23 0.98 -48.91
CA ASP A 953 15.43 -0.25 -48.67
C ASP A 953 16.30 -1.51 -48.48
N PHE A 954 16.27 -2.04 -47.24
CA PHE A 954 16.43 -3.46 -46.83
C PHE A 954 16.55 -3.47 -45.28
N PHE A 955 15.75 -4.16 -44.45
CA PHE A 955 15.08 -5.46 -44.53
C PHE A 955 13.82 -5.50 -43.65
N ASP A 956 12.75 -6.11 -44.17
CA ASP A 956 11.80 -6.95 -43.43
C ASP A 956 12.23 -8.43 -43.55
N ALA A 957 11.68 -9.30 -42.69
CA ALA A 957 11.81 -10.77 -42.55
C ALA A 957 12.81 -11.22 -41.46
N GLU A 958 12.55 -12.18 -40.57
CA GLU A 958 11.47 -13.16 -40.42
C GLU A 958 11.57 -13.77 -38.99
N GLU A 959 10.46 -14.30 -38.47
CA GLU A 959 10.41 -15.21 -37.31
C GLU A 959 11.05 -16.58 -37.66
N GLU A 960 11.88 -17.14 -36.78
CA GLU A 960 11.73 -18.53 -36.26
C GLU A 960 12.82 -18.86 -35.21
N GLY A 961 12.49 -19.78 -34.31
CA GLY A 961 13.01 -19.87 -32.94
C GLY A 961 14.42 -20.43 -32.72
N SER A 962 14.98 -20.09 -31.54
CA SER A 962 15.81 -21.02 -30.77
C SER A 962 15.76 -20.70 -29.27
N ASN A 963 15.33 -21.70 -28.49
CA ASN A 963 15.37 -21.79 -27.03
C ASN A 963 16.75 -21.47 -26.45
N LEU A 964 16.82 -20.69 -25.34
CA LEU A 964 17.66 -20.96 -24.16
C LEU A 964 17.48 -19.87 -23.06
N CYS A 965 16.99 -20.33 -21.89
CA CYS A 965 17.03 -19.76 -20.53
C CYS A 965 16.78 -18.26 -20.30
N ARG A 966 15.55 -17.91 -19.91
CA ARG A 966 15.21 -16.67 -19.19
C ARG A 966 15.16 -16.92 -17.68
N GLN A 967 15.89 -16.09 -16.92
CA GLN A 967 15.78 -15.96 -15.47
C GLN A 967 14.68 -14.96 -15.12
N ASP A 968 13.88 -15.32 -14.12
CA ASP A 968 12.70 -14.61 -13.64
C ASP A 968 13.04 -13.31 -12.91
N SER A 969 12.38 -12.20 -13.27
CA SER A 969 12.24 -11.03 -12.40
C SER A 969 10.82 -10.47 -12.48
N ASN A 970 10.12 -10.54 -11.36
CA ASN A 970 8.71 -10.18 -11.16
C ASN A 970 8.43 -8.69 -11.46
N SER A 971 7.42 -8.43 -12.30
CA SER A 971 6.73 -7.14 -12.34
C SER A 971 5.25 -7.26 -11.98
N SER A 972 4.88 -6.45 -11.01
CA SER A 972 3.71 -5.56 -10.98
C SER A 972 2.45 -5.98 -11.75
N PHE A 973 1.82 -7.10 -11.36
CA PHE A 973 0.36 -7.26 -11.51
C PHE A 973 -0.30 -8.20 -10.47
N ASP A 974 0.43 -8.67 -9.45
CA ASP A 974 -0.06 -9.69 -8.48
C ASP A 974 -1.04 -9.15 -7.41
N ILE A 975 -1.39 -7.86 -7.43
CA ILE A 975 -2.17 -7.18 -6.36
C ILE A 975 -3.64 -7.65 -6.28
N ILE A 976 -4.05 -8.65 -7.05
CA ILE A 976 -5.44 -9.11 -7.06
C ILE A 976 -5.65 -10.54 -6.49
N SER A 977 -4.57 -11.27 -6.18
CA SER A 977 -4.66 -12.56 -5.45
C SER A 977 -4.32 -12.46 -3.96
N ASP A 978 -3.71 -11.37 -3.50
CA ASP A 978 -3.01 -11.31 -2.20
C ASP A 978 -3.91 -11.03 -0.98
N PHE A 979 -5.22 -11.08 -1.16
CA PHE A 979 -6.20 -10.75 -0.13
C PHE A 979 -6.49 -11.87 0.87
N SER A 980 -5.65 -12.90 0.89
CA SER A 980 -6.08 -14.21 1.33
C SER A 980 -5.46 -14.58 2.69
N ASP A 981 -4.15 -14.43 2.90
CA ASP A 981 -3.48 -15.10 4.03
C ASP A 981 -2.97 -14.26 5.21
N GLU A 982 -3.08 -12.93 5.17
CA GLU A 982 -2.65 -12.09 6.30
C GLU A 982 -3.62 -10.93 6.62
N VAL A 983 -4.87 -11.29 6.89
CA VAL A 983 -5.83 -10.44 7.60
C VAL A 983 -6.46 -11.22 8.75
#